data_AF-A0A962MYH6-F1
#
_entry.id   AF-A0A962MYH6-F1
#
_cell.length_a   1.000
_cell.length_b   1.000
_cell.length_c   1.000
_cell.angle_alpha   90.00
_cell.angle_beta   90.00
_cell.angle_gamma   90.00
#
_symmetry.space_group_name_H-M   'P 1'
#
loop_
_entity.id
_entity.type
_entity.pdbx_description
1 polymer ?
#
loop_
_entity_poly.entity_id
_entity_poly.type
_entity_poly.pdbx_seq_one_letter_code
_entity_poly.pdbx_strand_id
1 'polypeptide(L)'
;MTGTHERVIRAIRRLGLSALLIAFASHTALADDDSRRRSSDSGTVSAAATTLQITSASWYSGRDRIIVSGIGQRGEDVSVVNAFDPGQELGNDDVNSRSRWRVIANGPIPVPCRIRVIQTDGQTSEADVSNAPSDCAPDGSGNQPPSANANGPYSGTAGIAVSFSSAGSGDTDGTIVSYSWDFGDSTTSNQANPSHTYAAAGNYPVTLTVVDDDGDSDSDSTSADINDAQASCSPANLSVSINSTAQDGCPDGTVPERPQVANTSYSVLAINDLGMHCGDLDTRIASILPPFQVLLAQVVQKGGTPILNPQGTSIYYSAVSNPNDPILNSNVFDGVRADGDTYKTNFWDYPVVAGTYDPFYPGFNPFNPAQTLTPLAGPPFNVTHDVGLPVPNVEDLYIGPDGQVNSGDEFLSAVQHAMPGIALPYTANDPLQAEEHYVDKPFFVNFPFGYVAEDVNWFEGAGIPFAAFDDNGRENAYPLVRVEARDSNGSTLSTVDTVLPISGEASCVNCHADPADLTSVTGRTSNSTAPTDALTNNNPPLPVVTSLSDPDSDMPARVSLEYAADINTLRLHDLRHGAAYVAPSPADDGTTVAAPCSITANNGDGDANCLTNQALVQGKPVVCQVCHYTPALDLAHLGPLTGPAGGIANGRNQLAHSSNSNVMHSHHGSTGAFPAIPAPIQAADGSITNQAARLDALENSCYQCHPGTNVQCLRGAMFNGGMLCSDCHGGMQQVGADFSQNVSPTNPAPGSLLLGGDFYDPADPQPRVPWANEPGCGSCHTGDANNSLAGTSGTLVNNVDTFGNTDGIRLRQAFRTGDAKATPIVPGNKRFAEPAVPASFNGTANKGAGNPQLYRVSTGHGGVMCEGCHGATHSEWPNANPNSNDNIAAAQLQGHTGTLAECDTCHVASQIPSNTQAGPHGMHVVNDSRFWRESHKGMAETQNRQPNGGTCGACHGSDHLGTVLSRASEDRAFSVEGSTRRVSAGEPVACNLCHSLAKSFGND
;
A
#
# COMPACT_ATOMS: atom_id res chain seq x y z
N MET A 1 -35.60 -33.63 8.34
CA MET A 1 -36.01 -33.24 6.98
C MET A 1 -34.72 -33.22 6.16
N THR A 2 -34.25 -34.25 5.45
CA THR A 2 -34.83 -35.04 4.32
C THR A 2 -35.32 -34.15 3.17
N GLY A 3 -34.84 -34.24 1.93
CA GLY A 3 -33.81 -35.10 1.31
C GLY A 3 -33.58 -34.68 -0.17
N THR A 4 -32.43 -34.96 -0.79
CA THR A 4 -32.14 -36.11 -1.70
C THR A 4 -32.80 -36.12 -3.10
N HIS A 5 -31.95 -36.25 -4.15
CA HIS A 5 -32.20 -36.91 -5.47
C HIS A 5 -33.20 -36.25 -6.48
N GLU A 6 -33.20 -36.52 -7.80
CA GLU A 6 -32.17 -36.84 -8.83
C GLU A 6 -32.86 -37.01 -10.23
N ARG A 7 -32.13 -36.74 -11.35
CA ARG A 7 -32.34 -37.26 -12.75
C ARG A 7 -33.61 -36.88 -13.55
N VAL A 8 -33.50 -36.83 -14.90
CA VAL A 8 -34.14 -37.76 -15.91
C VAL A 8 -34.14 -37.26 -17.39
N ILE A 9 -33.26 -37.85 -18.24
CA ILE A 9 -33.52 -38.51 -19.57
C ILE A 9 -33.69 -37.77 -20.95
N ARG A 10 -32.78 -38.13 -21.89
CA ARG A 10 -32.84 -38.38 -23.39
C ARG A 10 -32.98 -37.27 -24.47
N ALA A 11 -32.00 -37.31 -25.40
CA ALA A 11 -32.19 -37.53 -26.86
C ALA A 11 -31.03 -38.42 -27.43
N ILE A 12 -31.13 -38.99 -28.64
CA ILE A 12 -30.41 -40.23 -29.06
C ILE A 12 -29.91 -40.23 -30.54
N ARG A 13 -28.84 -41.02 -30.84
CA ARG A 13 -28.15 -41.35 -32.14
C ARG A 13 -27.06 -40.34 -32.54
N ARG A 14 -25.84 -40.68 -32.99
CA ARG A 14 -25.05 -41.92 -33.33
C ARG A 14 -23.53 -41.51 -33.28
N LEU A 15 -22.47 -42.33 -33.40
CA LEU A 15 -22.18 -43.77 -33.62
C LEU A 15 -20.73 -44.03 -33.13
N GLY A 16 -20.37 -45.24 -32.65
CA GLY A 16 -18.97 -45.71 -32.40
C GLY A 16 -18.15 -44.91 -31.37
N LEU A 17 -18.01 -45.33 -30.10
CA LEU A 17 -16.99 -46.30 -29.61
C LEU A 17 -15.59 -46.12 -30.23
N SER A 18 -14.50 -45.87 -29.48
CA SER A 18 -14.35 -45.85 -28.00
C SER A 18 -13.26 -44.88 -27.51
N ALA A 19 -13.50 -44.35 -26.31
CA ALA A 19 -12.51 -43.70 -25.44
C ALA A 19 -11.78 -44.79 -24.58
N LEU A 20 -10.90 -44.53 -23.60
CA LEU A 20 -10.39 -43.31 -22.96
C LEU A 20 -9.04 -43.65 -22.25
N LEU A 21 -8.22 -42.61 -22.03
CA LEU A 21 -7.11 -42.40 -21.06
C LEU A 21 -6.71 -43.45 -19.97
N ILE A 22 -5.43 -43.30 -19.57
CA ILE A 22 -4.90 -43.09 -18.18
C ILE A 22 -3.93 -44.13 -17.56
N ALA A 23 -2.80 -43.55 -17.09
CA ALA A 23 -1.88 -43.93 -16.01
C ALA A 23 -0.94 -45.16 -16.08
N PHE A 24 0.35 -44.82 -16.20
CA PHE A 24 1.48 -45.17 -15.31
C PHE A 24 1.88 -46.62 -15.01
N ALA A 25 3.09 -46.95 -15.48
CA ALA A 25 4.21 -47.56 -14.76
C ALA A 25 3.96 -48.75 -13.81
N SER A 26 4.52 -49.91 -14.16
CA SER A 26 5.84 -50.29 -13.65
C SER A 26 6.37 -51.61 -14.24
N HIS A 27 7.64 -51.87 -13.96
CA HIS A 27 8.55 -52.91 -14.46
C HIS A 27 8.07 -54.37 -14.51
N THR A 28 8.89 -55.16 -15.24
CA THR A 28 9.01 -56.63 -15.32
C THR A 28 8.01 -57.38 -16.21
N ALA A 29 8.59 -58.23 -17.07
CA ALA A 29 7.89 -59.15 -17.95
C ALA A 29 7.37 -60.38 -17.18
N LEU A 30 6.42 -61.10 -17.78
CA LEU A 30 6.62 -62.49 -18.21
C LEU A 30 5.36 -63.03 -18.92
N ALA A 31 5.57 -63.87 -19.93
CA ALA A 31 4.52 -64.70 -20.51
C ALA A 31 4.36 -65.98 -19.68
N ASP A 32 3.17 -66.57 -19.67
CA ASP A 32 2.95 -67.88 -20.29
C ASP A 32 1.45 -68.24 -20.40
N ASP A 33 1.11 -69.11 -21.35
CA ASP A 33 -0.08 -69.96 -21.28
C ASP A 33 0.33 -71.36 -20.81
N ASP A 34 -0.58 -72.09 -20.18
CA ASP A 34 -0.30 -73.28 -19.37
C ASP A 34 0.21 -74.48 -20.19
N SER A 35 1.43 -74.97 -19.91
CA SER A 35 1.63 -76.42 -19.73
C SER A 35 2.92 -76.85 -19.03
N ARG A 36 2.79 -77.88 -18.21
CA ARG A 36 3.85 -78.45 -17.36
C ARG A 36 4.81 -79.38 -18.14
N ARG A 37 6.14 -79.21 -18.02
CA ARG A 37 7.10 -80.20 -17.43
C ARG A 37 8.59 -80.00 -17.81
N ARG A 38 9.43 -79.97 -16.76
CA ARG A 38 10.79 -80.56 -16.62
C ARG A 38 11.88 -80.36 -17.71
N SER A 39 12.85 -79.52 -17.31
CA SER A 39 14.31 -79.79 -17.23
C SER A 39 15.22 -79.79 -18.47
N SER A 40 16.51 -79.48 -18.17
CA SER A 40 17.76 -79.62 -18.94
C SER A 40 17.99 -78.72 -20.17
N ASP A 41 18.60 -77.56 -19.90
CA ASP A 41 19.99 -77.24 -20.30
C ASP A 41 20.53 -77.82 -21.64
N SER A 42 20.70 -76.94 -22.63
CA SER A 42 21.78 -76.91 -23.66
C SER A 42 21.47 -75.83 -24.71
N GLY A 43 22.49 -75.09 -25.16
CA GLY A 43 22.32 -73.91 -26.03
C GLY A 43 22.54 -74.17 -27.53
N THR A 44 22.73 -73.06 -28.27
CA THR A 44 23.40 -72.86 -29.59
C THR A 44 22.57 -72.14 -30.68
N VAL A 45 23.09 -70.93 -31.00
CA VAL A 45 23.28 -70.34 -32.34
C VAL A 45 22.07 -69.79 -33.12
N SER A 46 22.26 -68.56 -33.61
CA SER A 46 21.37 -67.80 -34.49
C SER A 46 21.55 -68.15 -35.98
N ALA A 47 20.52 -67.84 -36.77
CA ALA A 47 20.67 -67.56 -38.20
C ALA A 47 20.48 -66.05 -38.41
N ALA A 48 21.45 -65.38 -39.06
CA ALA A 48 21.40 -63.93 -39.26
C ALA A 48 20.39 -63.55 -40.35
N ALA A 49 19.69 -62.42 -40.14
CA ALA A 49 18.85 -61.81 -41.18
C ALA A 49 19.72 -61.39 -42.38
N THR A 50 19.20 -61.56 -43.60
CA THR A 50 19.90 -61.16 -44.83
C THR A 50 19.58 -59.71 -45.13
N THR A 51 20.56 -58.81 -44.95
CA THR A 51 20.43 -57.38 -45.26
C THR A 51 20.01 -57.17 -46.71
N LEU A 52 19.04 -56.27 -46.93
CA LEU A 52 18.59 -55.87 -48.26
C LEU A 52 19.72 -55.15 -49.02
N GLN A 53 20.05 -55.62 -50.23
CA GLN A 53 21.08 -55.00 -51.06
C GLN A 53 20.71 -55.02 -52.54
N ILE A 54 20.84 -53.87 -53.21
CA ILE A 54 20.86 -53.80 -54.68
C ILE A 54 22.20 -54.35 -55.17
N THR A 55 22.15 -55.31 -56.10
CA THR A 55 23.34 -55.93 -56.72
C THR A 55 23.64 -55.41 -58.12
N SER A 56 22.63 -54.89 -58.84
CA SER A 56 22.84 -54.06 -60.02
C SER A 56 21.63 -53.16 -60.31
N ALA A 57 21.89 -51.92 -60.71
CA ALA A 57 20.92 -51.03 -61.32
C ALA A 57 21.53 -50.50 -62.63
N SER A 58 20.85 -50.65 -63.77
CA SER A 58 21.42 -50.24 -65.06
C SER A 58 20.35 -49.82 -66.08
N TRP A 59 20.63 -48.72 -66.77
CA TRP A 59 19.87 -48.24 -67.92
C TRP A 59 20.34 -48.90 -69.22
N TYR A 60 19.40 -49.28 -70.07
CA TYR A 60 19.66 -49.87 -71.39
C TYR A 60 18.98 -49.03 -72.46
N SER A 61 19.59 -47.88 -72.81
CA SER A 61 19.08 -46.91 -73.78
C SER A 61 18.59 -47.53 -75.09
N GLY A 62 19.34 -48.48 -75.67
CA GLY A 62 18.95 -49.21 -76.90
C GLY A 62 17.73 -50.14 -76.77
N ARG A 63 17.11 -50.24 -75.59
CA ARG A 63 15.86 -50.97 -75.32
C ARG A 63 14.89 -50.20 -74.41
N ASP A 64 15.17 -48.91 -74.19
CA ASP A 64 14.40 -47.97 -73.36
C ASP A 64 13.89 -48.58 -72.04
N ARG A 65 14.80 -49.11 -71.22
CA ARG A 65 14.44 -49.71 -69.93
C ARG A 65 15.55 -49.66 -68.89
N ILE A 66 15.15 -49.59 -67.63
CA ILE A 66 16.00 -49.84 -66.46
C ILE A 66 15.76 -51.26 -65.95
N ILE A 67 16.83 -51.92 -65.49
CA ILE A 67 16.78 -53.22 -64.82
C ILE A 67 17.47 -53.06 -63.47
N VAL A 68 16.75 -53.41 -62.41
CA VAL A 68 17.26 -53.42 -61.04
C VAL A 68 17.18 -54.84 -60.50
N SER A 69 18.20 -55.29 -59.76
CA SER A 69 18.24 -56.64 -59.19
C SER A 69 19.02 -56.66 -57.90
N GLY A 70 18.59 -57.45 -56.93
CA GLY A 70 19.23 -57.50 -55.62
C GLY A 70 19.00 -58.80 -54.87
N ILE A 71 19.47 -58.77 -53.62
CA ILE A 71 19.20 -59.79 -52.61
C ILE A 71 18.39 -59.17 -51.46
N GLY A 72 17.61 -59.99 -50.77
CA GLY A 72 16.73 -59.55 -49.68
C GLY A 72 16.30 -60.71 -48.79
N GLN A 73 15.41 -60.44 -47.84
CA GLN A 73 14.85 -61.44 -46.94
C GLN A 73 13.83 -62.31 -47.67
N ARG A 74 13.96 -63.63 -47.52
CA ARG A 74 13.21 -64.62 -48.30
C ARG A 74 11.72 -64.62 -47.92
N GLY A 75 10.85 -64.34 -48.89
CA GLY A 75 9.40 -64.29 -48.69
C GLY A 75 8.84 -62.92 -48.30
N GLU A 76 9.68 -61.88 -48.28
CA GLU A 76 9.25 -60.48 -48.27
C GLU A 76 9.04 -59.97 -49.70
N ASP A 77 8.26 -58.90 -49.88
CA ASP A 77 8.13 -58.19 -51.15
C ASP A 77 9.04 -56.94 -51.15
N VAL A 78 9.51 -56.54 -52.34
CA VAL A 78 10.29 -55.31 -52.55
C VAL A 78 9.65 -54.39 -53.58
N SER A 79 9.74 -53.08 -53.35
CA SER A 79 9.29 -52.02 -54.27
C SER A 79 10.46 -51.09 -54.62
N VAL A 80 10.62 -50.77 -55.90
CA VAL A 80 11.69 -49.90 -56.42
C VAL A 80 11.11 -48.58 -56.89
N VAL A 81 11.71 -47.47 -56.46
CA VAL A 81 11.32 -46.09 -56.79
C VAL A 81 12.55 -45.29 -57.24
N ASN A 82 12.33 -44.14 -57.88
CA ASN A 82 13.39 -43.13 -58.06
C ASN A 82 13.78 -42.56 -56.68
N ALA A 83 15.08 -42.47 -56.38
CA ALA A 83 15.55 -42.02 -55.07
C ALA A 83 15.31 -40.51 -54.85
N PHE A 84 15.29 -39.70 -55.91
CA PHE A 84 15.12 -38.25 -55.86
C PHE A 84 13.65 -37.81 -56.03
N ASP A 85 12.80 -38.69 -56.56
CA ASP A 85 11.33 -38.52 -56.57
C ASP A 85 10.68 -39.87 -56.24
N PRO A 86 10.46 -40.18 -54.95
CA PRO A 86 9.82 -41.43 -54.54
C PRO A 86 8.38 -41.61 -55.06
N GLY A 87 7.74 -40.54 -55.59
CA GLY A 87 6.45 -40.64 -56.27
C GLY A 87 6.53 -41.33 -57.63
N GLN A 88 7.72 -41.44 -58.22
CA GLN A 88 7.98 -42.20 -59.44
C GLN A 88 8.31 -43.67 -59.11
N GLU A 89 7.27 -44.48 -58.89
CA GLU A 89 7.41 -45.93 -58.71
C GLU A 89 7.81 -46.63 -60.01
N LEU A 90 8.83 -47.50 -59.93
CA LEU A 90 9.37 -48.26 -61.07
C LEU A 90 8.87 -49.72 -61.09
N GLY A 91 8.36 -50.23 -59.97
CA GLY A 91 7.70 -51.53 -59.85
C GLY A 91 8.18 -52.36 -58.66
N ASN A 92 7.53 -53.50 -58.45
CA ASN A 92 7.77 -54.42 -57.33
C ASN A 92 8.05 -55.86 -57.80
N ASP A 93 8.61 -56.68 -56.90
CA ASP A 93 8.90 -58.11 -57.12
C ASP A 93 8.95 -58.87 -55.78
N ASP A 94 8.72 -60.20 -55.79
CA ASP A 94 8.81 -61.03 -54.58
C ASP A 94 10.23 -61.57 -54.37
N VAL A 95 10.73 -61.53 -53.12
CA VAL A 95 12.08 -62.05 -52.82
C VAL A 95 12.04 -63.58 -52.78
N ASN A 96 12.38 -64.16 -53.91
CA ASN A 96 12.19 -65.58 -54.18
C ASN A 96 12.99 -66.51 -53.25
N SER A 97 12.77 -67.82 -53.43
CA SER A 97 13.33 -68.87 -52.58
C SER A 97 14.86 -68.98 -52.52
N ARG A 98 15.61 -68.15 -53.26
CA ARG A 98 17.08 -68.00 -53.21
C ARG A 98 17.53 -66.61 -52.73
N SER A 99 16.66 -65.87 -52.04
CA SER A 99 16.91 -64.52 -51.53
C SER A 99 17.29 -63.52 -52.62
N ARG A 100 16.58 -63.55 -53.77
CA ARG A 100 16.84 -62.67 -54.92
C ARG A 100 15.54 -62.10 -55.49
N TRP A 101 15.63 -60.89 -56.01
CA TRP A 101 14.53 -60.15 -56.64
C TRP A 101 15.05 -59.35 -57.85
N ARG A 102 14.18 -58.99 -58.79
CA ARG A 102 14.52 -58.29 -60.03
C ARG A 102 13.34 -57.56 -60.70
N VAL A 103 13.34 -56.23 -60.60
CA VAL A 103 12.39 -55.32 -61.26
C VAL A 103 12.91 -54.87 -62.63
N ILE A 104 11.99 -54.69 -63.60
CA ILE A 104 12.27 -54.10 -64.93
C ILE A 104 11.21 -53.03 -65.22
N ALA A 105 11.61 -51.77 -65.33
CA ALA A 105 10.74 -50.69 -65.78
C ALA A 105 11.13 -50.26 -67.20
N ASN A 106 10.16 -50.16 -68.12
CA ASN A 106 10.39 -49.75 -69.51
C ASN A 106 9.89 -48.31 -69.69
N GLY A 107 10.71 -47.43 -70.27
CA GLY A 107 10.41 -46.02 -70.53
C GLY A 107 10.08 -45.13 -69.32
N PRO A 108 10.79 -45.17 -68.17
CA PRO A 108 10.61 -44.19 -67.11
C PRO A 108 11.05 -42.80 -67.58
N ILE A 109 10.19 -41.79 -67.39
CA ILE A 109 10.48 -40.38 -67.70
C ILE A 109 10.20 -39.55 -66.43
N PRO A 110 11.18 -38.79 -65.90
CA PRO A 110 12.60 -38.81 -66.28
C PRO A 110 13.26 -40.18 -66.01
N VAL A 111 14.39 -40.46 -66.66
CA VAL A 111 15.19 -41.65 -66.34
C VAL A 111 15.95 -41.38 -65.03
N PRO A 112 15.78 -42.19 -63.98
CA PRO A 112 16.38 -41.93 -62.68
C PRO A 112 17.91 -42.11 -62.71
N CYS A 113 18.65 -41.16 -62.12
CA CYS A 113 20.09 -41.32 -61.89
C CYS A 113 20.41 -42.27 -60.73
N ARG A 114 19.53 -42.34 -59.73
CA ARG A 114 19.63 -43.21 -58.55
C ARG A 114 18.25 -43.79 -58.24
N ILE A 115 18.24 -45.03 -57.77
CA ILE A 115 17.01 -45.72 -57.36
C ILE A 115 17.11 -46.15 -55.89
N ARG A 116 15.96 -46.18 -55.22
CA ARG A 116 15.78 -46.73 -53.87
C ARG A 116 14.91 -47.98 -53.98
N VAL A 117 15.30 -49.05 -53.31
CA VAL A 117 14.44 -50.21 -53.06
C VAL A 117 14.02 -50.23 -51.59
N ILE A 118 12.77 -50.60 -51.34
CA ILE A 118 12.13 -50.69 -50.03
C ILE A 118 11.56 -52.10 -49.90
N GLN A 119 11.92 -52.83 -48.84
CA GLN A 119 11.38 -54.15 -48.52
C GLN A 119 10.27 -54.03 -47.47
N THR A 120 9.33 -54.97 -47.45
CA THR A 120 8.16 -54.95 -46.54
C THR A 120 8.48 -55.01 -45.04
N ASP A 121 9.69 -55.46 -44.67
CA ASP A 121 10.22 -55.39 -43.29
C ASP A 121 10.75 -53.99 -42.90
N GLY A 122 10.68 -53.02 -43.81
CA GLY A 122 11.11 -51.63 -43.61
C GLY A 122 12.57 -51.35 -43.97
N GLN A 123 13.35 -52.34 -44.41
CA GLN A 123 14.71 -52.08 -44.88
C GLN A 123 14.72 -51.36 -46.24
N THR A 124 15.70 -50.48 -46.44
CA THR A 124 15.91 -49.75 -47.70
C THR A 124 17.35 -49.85 -48.18
N SER A 125 17.56 -49.85 -49.50
CA SER A 125 18.88 -49.81 -50.13
C SER A 125 18.83 -48.90 -51.36
N GLU A 126 19.91 -48.16 -51.64
CA GLU A 126 20.02 -47.29 -52.83
C GLU A 126 21.22 -47.66 -53.70
N ALA A 127 21.11 -47.37 -55.00
CA ALA A 127 22.22 -47.48 -55.94
C ALA A 127 22.08 -46.53 -57.13
N ASP A 128 23.22 -46.00 -57.59
CA ASP A 128 23.29 -45.22 -58.83
C ASP A 128 23.04 -46.11 -60.06
N VAL A 129 22.32 -45.57 -61.03
CA VAL A 129 21.90 -46.27 -62.25
C VAL A 129 23.02 -46.22 -63.27
N SER A 130 23.73 -47.34 -63.42
CA SER A 130 24.83 -47.45 -64.38
C SER A 130 24.34 -47.22 -65.82
N ASN A 131 25.06 -46.38 -66.57
CA ASN A 131 24.75 -45.94 -67.95
C ASN A 131 23.48 -45.08 -68.09
N ALA A 132 23.02 -44.39 -67.04
CA ALA A 132 21.97 -43.38 -67.16
C ALA A 132 22.38 -42.26 -68.16
N PRO A 133 21.42 -41.58 -68.82
CA PRO A 133 21.69 -40.45 -69.71
C PRO A 133 22.39 -39.28 -68.99
N SER A 134 23.18 -38.47 -69.71
CA SER A 134 23.90 -37.32 -69.11
C SER A 134 23.00 -36.12 -68.79
N ASP A 135 21.78 -36.11 -69.31
CA ASP A 135 20.69 -35.19 -68.96
C ASP A 135 19.80 -35.76 -67.84
N CYS A 136 20.13 -36.94 -67.30
CA CYS A 136 19.83 -37.23 -65.91
C CYS A 136 20.79 -36.36 -65.07
N ALA A 137 20.30 -35.17 -64.72
CA ALA A 137 21.02 -34.22 -63.88
C ALA A 137 20.29 -34.09 -62.53
N PRO A 138 20.99 -34.18 -61.40
CA PRO A 138 20.55 -33.49 -60.19
C PRO A 138 20.72 -31.99 -60.47
N ASP A 139 19.62 -31.25 -60.54
CA ASP A 139 19.69 -29.78 -60.56
C ASP A 139 20.07 -29.29 -59.16
N GLY A 140 20.92 -28.29 -59.07
CA GLY A 140 21.61 -27.96 -57.82
C GLY A 140 21.35 -26.54 -57.31
N SER A 141 21.11 -26.42 -56.00
CA SER A 141 21.83 -25.42 -55.22
C SER A 141 23.14 -26.06 -54.73
N GLY A 142 24.17 -25.24 -54.51
CA GLY A 142 25.21 -25.60 -53.56
C GLY A 142 24.77 -25.06 -52.21
N ASN A 143 24.99 -25.84 -51.15
CA ASN A 143 24.51 -25.55 -49.79
C ASN A 143 24.71 -24.07 -49.41
N GLN A 144 23.67 -23.46 -48.84
CA GLN A 144 23.79 -22.18 -48.15
C GLN A 144 23.78 -22.46 -46.65
N PRO A 145 24.68 -21.83 -45.87
CA PRO A 145 24.68 -22.02 -44.44
C PRO A 145 23.33 -21.59 -43.84
N PRO A 146 22.89 -22.23 -42.74
CA PRO A 146 21.66 -21.86 -42.04
C PRO A 146 21.79 -20.44 -41.46
N SER A 147 20.70 -19.92 -40.92
CA SER A 147 20.71 -18.71 -40.10
C SER A 147 20.38 -19.07 -38.65
N ALA A 148 21.21 -18.62 -37.72
CA ALA A 148 20.98 -18.70 -36.28
C ALA A 148 20.21 -17.48 -35.74
N ASN A 149 19.34 -17.71 -34.76
CA ASN A 149 18.72 -16.66 -33.95
C ASN A 149 18.63 -17.12 -32.49
N ALA A 150 19.44 -16.53 -31.62
CA ALA A 150 19.54 -16.84 -30.20
C ALA A 150 18.42 -16.18 -29.35
N ASN A 151 17.66 -15.25 -29.93
CA ASN A 151 16.66 -14.40 -29.26
C ASN A 151 17.24 -13.64 -28.05
N GLY A 152 16.41 -13.25 -27.08
CA GLY A 152 16.81 -12.48 -25.90
C GLY A 152 16.75 -10.95 -26.08
N PRO A 153 17.38 -10.17 -25.18
CA PRO A 153 18.13 -10.63 -24.01
C PRO A 153 17.26 -11.41 -23.02
N TYR A 154 17.89 -12.30 -22.25
CA TYR A 154 17.24 -13.12 -21.24
C TYR A 154 17.53 -12.59 -19.84
N SER A 155 16.65 -12.85 -18.90
CA SER A 155 16.84 -12.56 -17.48
C SER A 155 16.38 -13.73 -16.61
N GLY A 156 16.97 -13.87 -15.42
CA GLY A 156 16.68 -14.97 -14.52
C GLY A 156 17.29 -14.83 -13.12
N THR A 157 17.22 -15.93 -12.37
CA THR A 157 17.69 -16.04 -10.99
C THR A 157 18.54 -17.30 -10.89
N ALA A 158 19.69 -17.25 -10.22
CA ALA A 158 20.53 -18.42 -10.04
C ALA A 158 19.76 -19.54 -9.31
N GLY A 159 20.06 -20.80 -9.64
CA GLY A 159 19.29 -21.96 -9.16
C GLY A 159 17.90 -22.14 -9.78
N ILE A 160 17.38 -21.17 -10.55
CA ILE A 160 16.12 -21.29 -11.31
C ILE A 160 16.41 -21.52 -12.80
N ALA A 161 15.52 -22.27 -13.46
CA ALA A 161 15.70 -22.65 -14.86
C ALA A 161 15.13 -21.60 -15.83
N VAL A 162 16.00 -20.95 -16.59
CA VAL A 162 15.66 -20.06 -17.70
C VAL A 162 15.30 -20.92 -18.93
N SER A 163 14.35 -20.48 -19.76
CA SER A 163 13.94 -21.16 -20.98
C SER A 163 14.43 -20.40 -22.22
N PHE A 164 15.20 -21.07 -23.07
CA PHE A 164 15.82 -20.50 -24.26
C PHE A 164 15.09 -20.92 -25.53
N SER A 165 15.14 -20.06 -26.55
CA SER A 165 14.38 -20.22 -27.80
C SER A 165 15.28 -20.09 -29.02
N SER A 166 15.24 -21.06 -29.92
CA SER A 166 15.82 -20.98 -31.27
C SER A 166 14.81 -20.56 -32.35
N ALA A 167 13.63 -20.07 -31.94
CA ALA A 167 12.60 -19.60 -32.86
C ALA A 167 13.14 -18.48 -33.76
N GLY A 168 12.99 -18.65 -35.07
CA GLY A 168 13.54 -17.74 -36.08
C GLY A 168 14.79 -18.27 -36.77
N SER A 169 15.50 -19.26 -36.19
CA SER A 169 16.55 -20.00 -36.90
C SER A 169 15.94 -20.82 -38.04
N GLY A 170 16.63 -20.91 -39.17
CA GLY A 170 16.16 -21.65 -40.34
C GLY A 170 17.21 -21.78 -41.43
N ASP A 171 16.90 -22.63 -42.40
CA ASP A 171 17.69 -22.88 -43.60
C ASP A 171 16.77 -22.68 -44.82
N THR A 172 17.33 -22.19 -45.94
CA THR A 172 16.61 -21.84 -47.15
C THR A 172 16.60 -22.91 -48.23
N ASP A 173 17.56 -23.84 -48.22
CA ASP A 173 17.61 -24.98 -49.16
C ASP A 173 17.67 -26.35 -48.50
N GLY A 174 17.99 -26.44 -47.20
CA GLY A 174 17.90 -27.66 -46.40
C GLY A 174 17.05 -27.53 -45.11
N THR A 175 17.48 -28.22 -44.06
CA THR A 175 16.89 -28.25 -42.73
C THR A 175 17.94 -28.31 -41.63
N ILE A 176 17.75 -27.57 -40.54
CA ILE A 176 18.65 -27.63 -39.38
C ILE A 176 18.56 -29.01 -38.70
N VAL A 177 19.65 -29.79 -38.75
CA VAL A 177 19.77 -31.12 -38.14
C VAL A 177 20.36 -31.11 -36.74
N SER A 178 21.06 -30.05 -36.35
CA SER A 178 21.56 -29.90 -34.98
C SER A 178 21.58 -28.46 -34.48
N TYR A 179 21.40 -28.35 -33.16
CA TYR A 179 21.50 -27.11 -32.38
C TYR A 179 22.59 -27.34 -31.33
N SER A 180 23.34 -26.30 -30.99
CA SER A 180 24.37 -26.32 -29.94
C SER A 180 24.37 -24.96 -29.24
N TRP A 181 23.87 -24.93 -28.01
CA TRP A 181 23.92 -23.77 -27.14
C TRP A 181 25.18 -23.82 -26.25
N ASP A 182 25.89 -22.70 -26.14
CA ASP A 182 26.85 -22.39 -25.06
C ASP A 182 26.24 -21.30 -24.19
N PHE A 183 26.10 -21.55 -22.89
CA PHE A 183 25.44 -20.65 -21.95
C PHE A 183 26.37 -19.61 -21.34
N GLY A 184 27.67 -19.63 -21.65
CA GLY A 184 28.66 -18.69 -21.11
C GLY A 184 29.23 -19.08 -19.73
N ASP A 185 28.73 -20.14 -19.12
CA ASP A 185 29.13 -20.68 -17.81
C ASP A 185 29.91 -22.00 -17.90
N SER A 186 30.41 -22.35 -19.10
CA SER A 186 31.04 -23.62 -19.49
C SER A 186 30.10 -24.82 -19.65
N THR A 187 28.78 -24.64 -19.52
CA THR A 187 27.78 -25.67 -19.84
C THR A 187 27.18 -25.47 -21.23
N THR A 188 26.65 -26.56 -21.81
CA THR A 188 26.12 -26.57 -23.19
C THR A 188 24.87 -27.44 -23.32
N SER A 189 24.09 -27.24 -24.39
CA SER A 189 22.93 -28.09 -24.69
C SER A 189 22.67 -28.26 -26.19
N ASN A 190 22.29 -29.47 -26.60
CA ASN A 190 21.99 -29.81 -28.00
C ASN A 190 20.48 -29.84 -28.32
N GLN A 191 19.64 -29.29 -27.43
CA GLN A 191 18.20 -29.17 -27.67
C GLN A 191 17.92 -27.87 -28.43
N ALA A 192 16.90 -27.84 -29.29
CA ALA A 192 16.51 -26.63 -30.01
C ALA A 192 16.10 -25.50 -29.05
N ASN A 193 15.21 -25.81 -28.10
CA ASN A 193 14.72 -24.89 -27.07
C ASN A 193 15.05 -25.46 -25.68
N PRO A 194 16.28 -25.31 -25.18
CA PRO A 194 16.69 -25.88 -23.90
C PRO A 194 16.17 -25.06 -22.73
N SER A 195 16.18 -25.67 -21.54
CA SER A 195 16.13 -24.93 -20.29
C SER A 195 17.45 -25.14 -19.54
N HIS A 196 18.00 -24.06 -18.98
CA HIS A 196 19.29 -24.05 -18.31
C HIS A 196 19.21 -23.29 -16.97
N THR A 197 20.04 -23.70 -16.02
CA THR A 197 20.09 -23.16 -14.66
C THR A 197 21.50 -22.73 -14.33
N TYR A 198 21.69 -21.43 -14.16
CA TYR A 198 22.96 -20.85 -13.75
C TYR A 198 23.19 -21.07 -12.24
N ALA A 199 24.44 -21.36 -11.86
CA ALA A 199 24.80 -21.70 -10.49
C ALA A 199 25.16 -20.49 -9.61
N ALA A 200 25.32 -19.30 -10.20
CA ALA A 200 25.68 -18.06 -9.52
C ALA A 200 25.07 -16.86 -10.28
N ALA A 201 25.03 -15.69 -9.64
CA ALA A 201 24.73 -14.43 -10.30
C ALA A 201 25.79 -14.05 -11.35
N GLY A 202 25.36 -13.29 -12.36
CA GLY A 202 26.23 -12.69 -13.36
C GLY A 202 25.54 -12.49 -14.71
N ASN A 203 26.16 -11.66 -15.55
CA ASN A 203 25.77 -11.51 -16.96
C ASN A 203 26.59 -12.50 -17.81
N TYR A 204 25.89 -13.44 -18.44
CA TYR A 204 26.47 -14.53 -19.22
C TYR A 204 26.26 -14.32 -20.73
N PRO A 205 27.31 -14.39 -21.56
CA PRO A 205 27.18 -14.38 -23.01
C PRO A 205 26.68 -15.74 -23.51
N VAL A 206 25.46 -15.77 -24.05
CA VAL A 206 24.83 -16.99 -24.56
C VAL A 206 24.97 -17.04 -26.07
N THR A 207 25.41 -18.17 -26.62
CA THR A 207 25.60 -18.36 -28.06
C THR A 207 24.86 -19.60 -28.53
N LEU A 208 24.08 -19.46 -29.62
CA LEU A 208 23.46 -20.57 -30.34
C LEU A 208 24.24 -20.80 -31.64
N THR A 209 24.67 -22.02 -31.88
CA THR A 209 25.14 -22.53 -33.18
C THR A 209 24.14 -23.52 -33.75
N VAL A 210 23.84 -23.43 -35.04
CA VAL A 210 22.98 -24.38 -35.79
C VAL A 210 23.73 -24.96 -36.98
N VAL A 211 23.42 -26.20 -37.35
CA VAL A 211 24.02 -26.92 -38.50
C VAL A 211 22.91 -27.52 -39.38
N ASP A 212 23.03 -27.37 -40.69
CA ASP A 212 22.11 -27.91 -41.72
C ASP A 212 22.37 -29.40 -42.07
N ASP A 213 21.54 -30.00 -42.93
CA ASP A 213 21.68 -31.41 -43.37
C ASP A 213 22.81 -31.68 -44.37
N ASP A 214 23.43 -30.63 -44.95
CA ASP A 214 24.58 -30.72 -45.85
C ASP A 214 25.94 -30.49 -45.13
N GLY A 215 25.91 -29.95 -43.91
CA GLY A 215 27.01 -29.85 -42.95
C GLY A 215 27.59 -28.43 -42.71
N ASP A 216 26.99 -27.36 -43.24
CA ASP A 216 27.42 -25.98 -42.91
C ASP A 216 26.69 -25.45 -41.66
N SER A 217 27.20 -24.35 -41.09
CA SER A 217 26.79 -23.86 -39.77
C SER A 217 26.84 -22.34 -39.63
N ASP A 218 25.95 -21.79 -38.81
CA ASP A 218 25.92 -20.37 -38.43
C ASP A 218 25.75 -20.20 -36.91
N SER A 219 26.03 -19.02 -36.37
CA SER A 219 25.96 -18.74 -34.93
C SER A 219 25.52 -17.30 -34.60
N ASP A 220 24.69 -17.18 -33.57
CA ASP A 220 24.19 -15.91 -33.03
C ASP A 220 24.39 -15.83 -31.51
N SER A 221 24.57 -14.62 -30.97
CA SER A 221 24.93 -14.39 -29.57
C SER A 221 24.08 -13.30 -28.92
N THR A 222 23.74 -13.53 -27.65
CA THR A 222 22.88 -12.69 -26.81
C THR A 222 23.37 -12.72 -25.36
N SER A 223 22.68 -12.06 -24.44
CA SER A 223 23.02 -12.05 -23.01
C SER A 223 21.93 -12.68 -22.15
N ALA A 224 22.32 -13.37 -21.09
CA ALA A 224 21.47 -13.78 -19.98
C ALA A 224 21.92 -13.09 -18.69
N ASP A 225 21.09 -12.21 -18.15
CA ASP A 225 21.36 -11.48 -16.91
C ASP A 225 20.75 -12.23 -15.72
N ILE A 226 21.60 -12.76 -14.85
CA ILE A 226 21.20 -13.68 -13.78
C ILE A 226 21.45 -13.01 -12.44
N ASN A 227 20.36 -12.72 -11.73
CA ASN A 227 20.39 -12.24 -10.35
C ASN A 227 20.69 -13.40 -9.39
N ASP A 228 21.18 -13.11 -8.18
CA ASP A 228 21.60 -14.19 -7.28
C ASP A 228 20.42 -15.04 -6.81
N ALA A 229 20.72 -16.28 -6.42
CA ALA A 229 19.73 -17.19 -5.89
C ALA A 229 19.31 -16.65 -4.52
N GLN A 230 18.18 -15.93 -4.46
CA GLN A 230 17.63 -15.42 -3.21
C GLN A 230 17.78 -16.48 -2.12
N ALA A 231 18.47 -16.14 -1.04
CA ALA A 231 18.38 -16.91 0.18
C ALA A 231 16.90 -16.91 0.54
N SER A 232 16.22 -18.02 0.25
CA SER A 232 14.78 -18.11 0.43
C SER A 232 14.50 -18.14 1.93
N CYS A 233 14.41 -16.95 2.53
CA CYS A 233 13.67 -16.78 3.75
C CYS A 233 12.31 -17.45 3.52
N SER A 234 11.78 -18.17 4.51
CA SER A 234 10.42 -18.73 4.44
C SER A 234 9.49 -17.98 5.41
N PRO A 235 9.30 -16.66 5.22
CA PRO A 235 8.65 -15.79 6.19
C PRO A 235 7.14 -15.99 6.29
N ALA A 236 6.53 -16.67 5.32
CA ALA A 236 5.08 -16.85 5.21
C ALA A 236 4.40 -17.55 6.41
N ASN A 237 5.15 -18.05 7.40
CA ASN A 237 4.63 -18.65 8.64
C ASN A 237 5.29 -18.11 9.92
N LEU A 238 6.05 -17.02 9.86
CA LEU A 238 6.68 -16.44 11.05
C LEU A 238 5.82 -15.29 11.60
N SER A 239 5.50 -15.35 12.90
CA SER A 239 4.88 -14.26 13.67
C SER A 239 5.90 -13.15 13.89
N VAL A 240 6.03 -12.28 12.89
CA VAL A 240 7.15 -11.34 12.78
C VAL A 240 6.75 -9.95 13.18
N SER A 241 7.66 -9.32 13.91
CA SER A 241 7.43 -8.04 14.54
C SER A 241 7.63 -6.90 13.55
N ILE A 242 7.37 -5.71 14.04
CA ILE A 242 7.67 -4.43 13.39
C ILE A 242 8.87 -3.73 14.05
N ASN A 243 9.38 -4.27 15.18
CA ASN A 243 10.33 -3.58 16.05
C ASN A 243 11.80 -3.92 15.84
N SER A 244 12.15 -4.96 15.08
CA SER A 244 13.56 -5.15 14.74
C SER A 244 13.87 -4.30 13.51
N THR A 245 14.90 -3.48 13.59
CA THR A 245 15.68 -3.13 12.39
C THR A 245 16.13 -4.42 11.69
N ALA A 246 16.37 -4.38 10.38
CA ALA A 246 16.79 -5.59 9.67
C ALA A 246 18.22 -5.96 10.07
N GLN A 247 18.44 -7.22 10.46
CA GLN A 247 19.79 -7.77 10.52
C GLN A 247 20.26 -8.02 9.08
N ASP A 248 21.56 -7.90 8.80
CA ASP A 248 22.16 -8.48 7.59
C ASP A 248 21.76 -9.98 7.50
N GLY A 249 20.98 -10.34 6.48
CA GLY A 249 20.40 -11.66 6.23
C GLY A 249 18.96 -11.91 6.75
N CYS A 250 18.40 -13.08 6.39
CA CYS A 250 17.08 -13.51 6.88
C CYS A 250 17.02 -13.56 8.43
N PRO A 251 15.90 -13.17 9.07
CA PRO A 251 15.74 -13.28 10.52
C PRO A 251 15.91 -14.71 11.05
N ASP A 252 16.79 -14.88 12.06
CA ASP A 252 17.07 -16.18 12.72
C ASP A 252 15.86 -16.75 13.51
N GLY A 253 14.83 -15.94 13.75
CA GLY A 253 13.59 -16.36 14.42
C GLY A 253 12.66 -15.20 14.76
N THR A 254 11.47 -15.52 15.30
CA THR A 254 10.48 -14.52 15.73
C THR A 254 10.85 -13.90 17.08
N VAL A 255 10.92 -12.57 17.17
CA VAL A 255 11.03 -11.86 18.45
C VAL A 255 9.77 -12.11 19.30
N PRO A 256 9.87 -12.59 20.56
CA PRO A 256 8.69 -12.90 21.36
C PRO A 256 7.84 -11.66 21.70
N GLU A 257 6.54 -11.71 21.40
CA GLU A 257 5.58 -10.68 21.80
C GLU A 257 5.35 -10.67 23.33
N ARG A 258 5.05 -9.48 23.86
CA ARG A 258 4.52 -9.29 25.22
C ARG A 258 3.17 -9.99 25.36
N PRO A 259 2.85 -10.70 26.46
CA PRO A 259 1.56 -11.37 26.60
C PRO A 259 0.41 -10.35 26.75
N GLN A 260 -0.75 -10.65 26.18
CA GLN A 260 -1.98 -9.92 26.50
C GLN A 260 -2.40 -10.16 27.95
N VAL A 261 -2.84 -9.10 28.63
CA VAL A 261 -3.41 -9.14 29.99
C VAL A 261 -4.78 -8.48 29.96
N ALA A 262 -5.84 -9.28 29.87
CA ALA A 262 -7.20 -8.79 30.08
C ALA A 262 -7.52 -8.74 31.59
N ASN A 263 -8.13 -7.65 32.07
CA ASN A 263 -8.45 -7.46 33.48
C ASN A 263 -9.93 -7.06 33.67
N THR A 264 -10.52 -7.53 34.76
CA THR A 264 -11.91 -7.21 35.16
C THR A 264 -12.01 -5.92 35.99
N SER A 265 -10.88 -5.41 36.49
CA SER A 265 -10.78 -4.18 37.30
C SER A 265 -10.16 -3.00 36.55
N TYR A 266 -9.54 -3.24 35.40
CA TYR A 266 -8.89 -2.20 34.58
C TYR A 266 -9.17 -2.45 33.09
N SER A 267 -9.18 -1.38 32.30
CA SER A 267 -9.09 -1.40 30.85
C SER A 267 -8.17 -0.27 30.38
N VAL A 268 -7.68 -0.36 29.15
CA VAL A 268 -6.90 0.69 28.48
C VAL A 268 -7.62 1.07 27.21
N LEU A 269 -7.93 2.35 27.04
CA LEU A 269 -8.33 2.89 25.75
C LEU A 269 -7.05 3.40 25.08
N ALA A 270 -6.79 3.02 23.83
CA ALA A 270 -5.63 3.50 23.10
C ALA A 270 -5.95 3.65 21.61
N ILE A 271 -5.46 4.73 21.01
CA ILE A 271 -5.64 5.12 19.60
C ILE A 271 -4.42 5.89 19.11
N ASN A 272 -4.35 6.18 17.80
CA ASN A 272 -3.34 7.03 17.20
C ASN A 272 -3.93 8.40 16.85
N ASP A 273 -3.42 9.52 17.39
CA ASP A 273 -3.77 10.84 16.81
C ASP A 273 -3.18 10.89 15.41
N LEU A 274 -4.04 10.96 14.40
CA LEU A 274 -3.67 10.64 13.03
C LEU A 274 -3.02 11.81 12.29
N GLY A 275 -1.83 12.19 12.74
CA GLY A 275 -0.80 12.64 11.82
C GLY A 275 -0.46 11.48 10.87
N MET A 276 -0.94 11.54 9.63
CA MET A 276 -0.46 10.65 8.57
C MET A 276 0.86 11.19 8.06
N HIS A 277 1.95 10.63 8.57
CA HIS A 277 3.29 11.06 8.19
C HIS A 277 3.62 10.49 6.82
N CYS A 278 3.63 11.41 5.85
CA CYS A 278 3.87 11.15 4.44
C CYS A 278 5.38 11.10 4.23
N GLY A 279 5.98 9.94 4.48
CA GLY A 279 7.29 9.60 3.95
C GLY A 279 7.15 9.07 2.54
N ASP A 280 8.07 9.46 1.67
CA ASP A 280 8.37 8.74 0.44
C ASP A 280 9.03 7.38 0.77
N LEU A 281 9.18 6.51 -0.23
CA LEU A 281 9.78 5.19 -0.01
C LEU A 281 11.28 5.22 0.28
N ASP A 282 12.00 6.28 -0.12
CA ASP A 282 13.46 6.26 -0.22
C ASP A 282 14.17 6.98 0.92
N THR A 283 13.75 8.20 1.27
CA THR A 283 14.24 9.07 2.35
C THR A 283 15.73 9.44 2.31
N ARG A 284 16.54 8.83 1.43
CA ARG A 284 17.99 9.03 1.29
C ARG A 284 18.34 10.36 0.61
N ILE A 285 17.50 10.81 -0.35
CA ILE A 285 17.75 12.03 -1.14
C ILE A 285 16.97 13.23 -0.62
N ALA A 286 15.65 13.10 -0.52
CA ALA A 286 14.78 14.11 0.05
C ALA A 286 13.79 13.45 1.02
N SER A 287 13.04 14.28 1.76
CA SER A 287 11.78 13.82 2.32
C SER A 287 10.84 14.98 2.65
N ILE A 288 9.53 14.72 2.52
CA ILE A 288 8.49 15.70 2.86
C ILE A 288 8.20 15.70 4.37
N LEU A 289 8.16 14.55 5.07
CA LEU A 289 8.00 14.49 6.52
C LEU A 289 8.72 13.28 7.12
N PRO A 290 9.39 13.41 8.27
CA PRO A 290 9.85 12.24 9.02
C PRO A 290 8.67 11.38 9.50
N PRO A 291 8.83 10.03 9.54
CA PRO A 291 7.82 9.14 10.10
C PRO A 291 7.79 9.24 11.62
N PHE A 292 6.69 9.73 12.19
CA PHE A 292 6.56 9.89 13.64
C PHE A 292 5.10 9.72 14.11
N GLN A 293 4.79 8.76 14.98
CA GLN A 293 3.41 8.42 15.34
C GLN A 293 3.02 8.98 16.70
N VAL A 294 1.76 9.36 16.89
CA VAL A 294 1.26 9.90 18.17
C VAL A 294 0.32 8.88 18.80
N LEU A 295 0.85 8.07 19.71
CA LEU A 295 0.03 7.17 20.52
C LEU A 295 -0.66 7.95 21.62
N LEU A 296 -1.99 7.82 21.71
CA LEU A 296 -2.79 8.37 22.81
C LEU A 296 -3.42 7.23 23.61
N ALA A 297 -3.41 7.34 24.95
CA ALA A 297 -4.01 6.33 25.80
C ALA A 297 -4.62 6.87 27.10
N GLN A 298 -5.67 6.20 27.58
CA GLN A 298 -6.28 6.43 28.89
C GLN A 298 -6.44 5.11 29.65
N VAL A 299 -6.00 5.09 30.91
CA VAL A 299 -6.18 3.94 31.82
C VAL A 299 -7.49 4.09 32.57
N VAL A 300 -8.37 3.10 32.49
CA VAL A 300 -9.65 3.11 33.19
C VAL A 300 -9.63 2.11 34.34
N GLN A 301 -9.66 2.58 35.58
CA GLN A 301 -10.01 1.73 36.73
C GLN A 301 -11.52 1.58 36.80
N LYS A 302 -12.02 0.35 36.65
CA LYS A 302 -13.45 0.07 36.57
C LYS A 302 -14.14 0.24 37.92
N GLY A 303 -15.32 0.86 37.90
CA GLY A 303 -16.19 1.03 39.06
C GLY A 303 -17.62 1.43 38.65
N GLY A 304 -18.49 1.70 39.61
CA GLY A 304 -19.77 2.37 39.35
C GLY A 304 -19.54 3.77 38.76
N THR A 305 -18.65 4.53 39.40
CA THR A 305 -17.95 5.69 38.82
C THR A 305 -16.50 5.26 38.57
N PRO A 306 -16.07 5.11 37.30
CA PRO A 306 -14.68 4.76 36.97
C PRO A 306 -13.71 5.88 37.35
N ILE A 307 -12.43 5.55 37.46
CA ILE A 307 -11.34 6.53 37.63
C ILE A 307 -10.48 6.47 36.36
N LEU A 308 -10.37 7.59 35.66
CA LEU A 308 -9.45 7.76 34.52
C LEU A 308 -8.06 8.13 35.04
N ASN A 309 -7.03 7.48 34.48
CA ASN A 309 -5.62 7.59 34.88
C ASN A 309 -5.42 7.60 36.41
N PRO A 310 -5.79 6.51 37.09
CA PRO A 310 -5.67 6.40 38.54
C PRO A 310 -4.21 6.60 38.98
N GLN A 311 -4.02 7.25 40.13
CA GLN A 311 -2.68 7.64 40.60
C GLN A 311 -1.72 6.44 40.67
N GLY A 312 -0.54 6.60 40.06
CA GLY A 312 0.51 5.58 40.05
C GLY A 312 0.40 4.55 38.93
N THR A 313 -0.42 4.79 37.91
CA THR A 313 -0.34 4.06 36.63
C THR A 313 0.50 4.78 35.58
N SER A 314 1.18 4.02 34.73
CA SER A 314 1.87 4.50 33.53
C SER A 314 1.49 3.64 32.32
N ILE A 315 1.61 4.22 31.12
CA ILE A 315 1.45 3.51 29.85
C ILE A 315 2.81 3.12 29.28
N TYR A 316 2.88 1.91 28.73
CA TYR A 316 4.00 1.40 27.95
C TYR A 316 3.50 0.86 26.60
N TYR A 317 4.35 0.83 25.59
CA TYR A 317 4.05 0.27 24.26
C TYR A 317 5.11 -0.75 23.82
N SER A 318 4.70 -1.72 23.03
CA SER A 318 5.54 -2.75 22.41
C SER A 318 4.93 -3.18 21.06
N ALA A 319 5.73 -3.76 20.18
CA ALA A 319 5.24 -4.23 18.88
C ALA A 319 4.40 -5.51 18.96
N VAL A 320 3.48 -5.69 18.01
CA VAL A 320 2.68 -6.90 17.81
C VAL A 320 2.53 -7.22 16.33
N SER A 321 2.49 -8.51 16.03
CA SER A 321 2.19 -9.03 14.70
C SER A 321 0.70 -9.40 14.57
N ASN A 322 0.09 -9.12 13.41
CA ASN A 322 -1.09 -9.84 12.96
C ASN A 322 -0.90 -10.26 11.49
N PRO A 323 -0.39 -11.47 11.22
CA PRO A 323 -0.20 -11.95 9.85
C PRO A 323 -1.51 -12.20 9.09
N ASN A 324 -2.68 -12.02 9.74
CA ASN A 324 -3.99 -12.16 9.13
C ASN A 324 -4.62 -10.84 8.69
N ASP A 325 -3.95 -9.68 8.85
CA ASP A 325 -4.51 -8.43 8.32
C ASP A 325 -4.68 -8.56 6.78
N PRO A 326 -5.88 -8.29 6.25
CA PRO A 326 -6.16 -8.27 4.82
C PRO A 326 -5.12 -7.53 3.97
N ILE A 327 -4.52 -6.45 4.46
CA ILE A 327 -3.54 -5.64 3.72
C ILE A 327 -2.25 -6.41 3.38
N LEU A 328 -1.87 -7.38 4.22
CA LEU A 328 -0.67 -8.21 4.03
C LEU A 328 -0.83 -9.26 2.91
N ASN A 329 -2.01 -9.37 2.30
CA ASN A 329 -2.26 -10.27 1.16
C ASN A 329 -1.92 -9.63 -0.19
N SER A 330 -1.68 -8.31 -0.24
CA SER A 330 -1.16 -7.59 -1.40
C SER A 330 0.35 -7.43 -1.29
N ASN A 331 1.07 -7.71 -2.38
CA ASN A 331 2.51 -7.46 -2.55
C ASN A 331 3.42 -7.97 -1.40
N VAL A 332 3.55 -9.29 -1.31
CA VAL A 332 4.56 -9.90 -0.45
C VAL A 332 5.95 -9.63 -1.07
N PHE A 333 6.85 -9.03 -0.30
CA PHE A 333 8.29 -8.78 -0.59
C PHE A 333 8.68 -7.52 -1.38
N ASP A 334 7.81 -6.52 -1.53
CA ASP A 334 8.20 -5.23 -2.15
C ASP A 334 9.30 -4.47 -1.36
N GLY A 335 9.56 -4.84 -0.09
CA GLY A 335 10.63 -4.32 0.75
C GLY A 335 11.81 -5.27 0.98
N VAL A 336 12.05 -6.25 0.11
CA VAL A 336 13.24 -7.14 0.18
C VAL A 336 14.27 -6.71 -0.86
N ARG A 337 15.51 -6.52 -0.43
CA ARG A 337 16.68 -6.19 -1.25
C ARG A 337 17.15 -7.40 -2.08
N ALA A 338 17.97 -7.16 -3.10
CA ALA A 338 18.49 -8.22 -3.98
C ALA A 338 19.44 -9.20 -3.26
N ASP A 339 20.17 -8.73 -2.25
CA ASP A 339 21.02 -9.52 -1.35
C ASP A 339 20.23 -10.44 -0.38
N GLY A 340 18.93 -10.18 -0.21
CA GLY A 340 18.02 -10.89 0.70
C GLY A 340 17.70 -10.14 1.99
N ASP A 341 18.28 -8.96 2.21
CA ASP A 341 18.04 -8.15 3.40
C ASP A 341 16.67 -7.45 3.32
N THR A 342 16.07 -7.16 4.47
CA THR A 342 14.85 -6.37 4.49
C THR A 342 15.18 -4.88 4.42
N TYR A 343 14.75 -4.22 3.34
CA TYR A 343 14.76 -2.77 3.27
C TYR A 343 13.72 -2.20 4.24
N LYS A 344 14.20 -1.74 5.39
CA LYS A 344 13.44 -0.85 6.26
C LYS A 344 13.92 0.57 5.99
N THR A 345 13.22 1.27 5.10
CA THR A 345 13.37 2.72 4.89
C THR A 345 13.35 3.40 6.25
N ASN A 346 14.45 4.07 6.56
CA ASN A 346 14.65 4.57 7.89
C ASN A 346 15.67 5.75 7.91
N PHE A 347 15.30 6.78 8.67
CA PHE A 347 16.11 7.86 9.25
C PHE A 347 17.22 7.42 10.26
N TRP A 348 17.73 6.17 10.21
CA TRP A 348 18.40 5.47 11.35
C TRP A 348 19.63 4.65 10.91
N ASP A 349 19.71 4.24 9.63
CA ASP A 349 20.80 3.47 9.00
C ASP A 349 21.91 4.41 8.49
N TYR A 350 21.53 5.63 8.07
CA TYR A 350 22.45 6.67 7.65
C TYR A 350 22.60 7.73 8.74
N PRO A 351 23.83 8.12 9.14
CA PRO A 351 24.05 9.16 10.12
C PRO A 351 23.59 10.51 9.54
N VAL A 352 22.47 11.02 10.05
CA VAL A 352 21.93 12.30 9.61
C VAL A 352 22.93 13.42 9.90
N VAL A 353 23.20 14.22 8.87
CA VAL A 353 24.08 15.38 8.98
C VAL A 353 23.48 16.39 9.98
N ALA A 354 24.32 16.93 10.86
CA ALA A 354 23.89 17.95 11.82
C ALA A 354 23.21 19.13 11.10
N GLY A 355 22.06 19.55 11.61
CA GLY A 355 21.26 20.65 11.06
C GLY A 355 20.32 20.29 9.91
N THR A 356 20.32 19.06 9.37
CA THR A 356 19.33 18.61 8.36
C THR A 356 17.88 18.79 8.83
N TYR A 357 17.64 18.75 10.16
CA TYR A 357 16.31 18.97 10.76
C TYR A 357 16.16 20.29 11.53
N ASP A 358 17.15 21.19 11.52
CA ASP A 358 16.99 22.53 12.14
C ASP A 358 15.72 23.27 11.66
N PRO A 359 15.23 23.09 10.42
CA PRO A 359 14.00 23.75 9.98
C PRO A 359 12.69 23.04 10.36
N PHE A 360 12.75 21.80 10.83
CA PHE A 360 11.65 21.20 11.61
C PHE A 360 11.75 21.64 13.08
N TYR A 361 12.98 21.69 13.61
CA TYR A 361 13.30 21.73 15.02
C TYR A 361 14.47 22.73 15.26
N PRO A 362 14.23 24.05 15.26
CA PRO A 362 15.33 25.03 15.30
C PRO A 362 16.19 24.84 16.54
N GLY A 363 17.47 24.49 16.34
CA GLY A 363 18.40 24.18 17.43
C GLY A 363 18.63 25.34 18.42
N PHE A 364 18.31 26.56 17.99
CA PHE A 364 18.24 27.77 18.81
C PHE A 364 16.79 28.18 19.05
N ASN A 365 16.49 28.80 20.20
CA ASN A 365 15.23 29.50 20.37
C ASN A 365 15.19 30.63 19.32
N PRO A 366 14.27 30.61 18.33
CA PRO A 366 14.22 31.61 17.27
C PRO A 366 13.95 33.03 17.78
N PHE A 367 13.54 33.15 19.05
CA PHE A 367 13.25 34.38 19.76
C PHE A 367 14.39 34.83 20.69
N ASN A 368 15.36 33.94 20.96
CA ASN A 368 16.55 34.24 21.75
C ASN A 368 17.74 33.35 21.31
N PRO A 369 18.63 33.84 20.42
CA PRO A 369 19.78 33.06 19.92
C PRO A 369 20.81 32.62 20.99
N ALA A 370 20.68 33.07 22.24
CA ALA A 370 21.49 32.61 23.37
C ALA A 370 20.87 31.43 24.14
N GLN A 371 19.68 30.97 23.75
CA GLN A 371 19.02 29.76 24.26
C GLN A 371 18.94 28.72 23.15
N THR A 372 19.15 27.45 23.50
CA THR A 372 18.98 26.31 22.61
C THR A 372 17.69 25.56 22.93
N LEU A 373 16.90 25.19 21.92
CA LEU A 373 15.79 24.23 22.07
C LEU A 373 16.34 22.80 22.07
N THR A 374 17.34 22.54 22.93
CA THR A 374 18.15 21.32 22.99
C THR A 374 17.30 20.04 22.96
N PRO A 375 17.71 19.00 22.20
CA PRO A 375 19.12 18.60 22.06
C PRO A 375 19.80 18.78 20.69
N LEU A 376 19.11 19.28 19.66
CA LEU A 376 19.56 19.12 18.25
C LEU A 376 20.73 20.03 17.80
N ALA A 377 21.07 21.09 18.55
CA ALA A 377 22.18 22.00 18.22
C ALA A 377 23.60 21.46 18.55
N GLY A 378 23.75 20.15 18.78
CA GLY A 378 25.03 19.51 19.09
C GLY A 378 25.66 18.82 17.88
N PRO A 379 27.00 18.82 17.74
CA PRO A 379 27.67 18.08 16.66
C PRO A 379 27.64 16.57 16.92
N PRO A 380 27.70 15.78 15.84
CA PRO A 380 26.50 15.28 15.16
C PRO A 380 25.48 14.63 16.09
N PHE A 381 24.20 14.80 15.76
CA PHE A 381 23.13 14.02 16.37
C PHE A 381 23.18 12.59 15.82
N ASN A 382 23.98 11.74 16.45
CA ASN A 382 24.02 10.31 16.15
C ASN A 382 22.69 9.69 16.58
N VAL A 383 21.71 9.71 15.67
CA VAL A 383 20.62 8.75 15.67
C VAL A 383 21.28 7.38 15.55
N THR A 384 21.32 6.63 16.64
CA THR A 384 21.56 5.20 16.56
C THR A 384 20.32 4.56 15.98
N HIS A 385 20.48 3.44 15.28
CA HIS A 385 19.39 2.51 15.00
C HIS A 385 18.45 2.41 16.23
N ASP A 386 17.15 2.39 15.97
CA ASP A 386 16.07 2.29 16.95
C ASP A 386 15.77 3.51 17.88
N VAL A 387 16.26 4.74 17.59
CA VAL A 387 15.79 6.03 18.21
C VAL A 387 15.12 7.04 17.24
N GLY A 388 13.93 7.57 17.56
CA GLY A 388 13.19 8.53 16.70
C GLY A 388 13.76 9.94 16.63
N LEU A 389 13.13 10.82 15.85
CA LEU A 389 13.43 12.25 15.91
C LEU A 389 12.67 12.89 17.09
N PRO A 390 13.22 13.92 17.76
CA PRO A 390 12.45 14.74 18.69
C PRO A 390 11.30 15.44 17.95
N VAL A 391 10.07 15.17 18.37
CA VAL A 391 8.84 15.78 17.81
C VAL A 391 8.44 16.97 18.69
N PRO A 392 8.29 18.19 18.12
CA PRO A 392 7.86 19.36 18.86
C PRO A 392 6.37 19.27 19.15
N ASN A 393 5.98 19.57 20.38
CA ASN A 393 4.58 19.70 20.74
C ASN A 393 4.10 21.09 20.31
N VAL A 394 3.57 21.18 19.09
CA VAL A 394 3.15 22.45 18.47
C VAL A 394 1.87 23.00 19.09
N GLU A 395 1.07 22.14 19.72
CA GLU A 395 -0.08 22.49 20.55
C GLU A 395 0.34 23.24 21.85
N ASP A 396 1.46 22.85 22.45
CA ASP A 396 2.11 23.48 23.62
C ASP A 396 2.82 24.82 23.32
N LEU A 397 2.88 25.26 22.07
CA LEU A 397 3.62 26.48 21.69
C LEU A 397 3.14 27.71 22.48
N TYR A 398 4.06 28.28 23.25
CA TYR A 398 3.82 29.44 24.09
C TYR A 398 4.60 30.66 23.56
N ILE A 399 3.91 31.78 23.34
CA ILE A 399 4.49 33.05 22.85
C ILE A 399 4.31 34.21 23.84
N GLY A 400 4.31 33.89 25.14
CA GLY A 400 4.28 34.90 26.20
C GLY A 400 2.90 35.43 26.60
N PRO A 401 2.77 36.03 27.81
CA PRO A 401 1.56 36.76 28.21
C PRO A 401 1.37 38.07 27.45
N ASP A 402 2.39 38.58 26.75
CA ASP A 402 2.32 39.82 25.98
C ASP A 402 1.94 39.60 24.50
N GLY A 403 1.94 38.34 24.04
CA GLY A 403 1.63 37.96 22.66
C GLY A 403 2.62 38.49 21.62
N GLN A 404 3.83 38.89 22.03
CA GLN A 404 4.85 39.42 21.15
C GLN A 404 5.94 38.39 20.90
N VAL A 405 6.07 38.04 19.62
CA VAL A 405 7.14 37.19 19.10
C VAL A 405 8.49 37.94 19.17
N ASN A 406 9.52 37.33 19.77
CA ASN A 406 10.81 37.89 20.19
C ASN A 406 10.78 38.75 21.48
N SER A 407 9.92 38.44 22.45
CA SER A 407 9.91 39.09 23.78
C SER A 407 10.89 38.45 24.79
N GLY A 408 11.22 37.16 24.60
CA GLY A 408 12.13 36.37 25.45
C GLY A 408 11.45 35.52 26.53
N ASP A 409 10.13 35.30 26.43
CA ASP A 409 9.33 34.46 27.33
C ASP A 409 8.64 33.26 26.63
N GLU A 410 8.99 33.03 25.37
CA GLU A 410 8.42 31.99 24.51
C GLU A 410 9.11 30.62 24.68
N PHE A 411 8.36 29.53 24.45
CA PHE A 411 8.85 28.15 24.60
C PHE A 411 8.13 27.17 23.67
N LEU A 412 8.85 26.12 23.25
CA LEU A 412 8.38 24.97 22.50
C LEU A 412 9.03 23.71 23.08
N SER A 413 8.22 22.76 23.57
CA SER A 413 8.64 21.43 24.03
C SER A 413 8.90 20.51 22.85
N ALA A 414 9.77 19.51 23.01
CA ALA A 414 9.92 18.40 22.08
C ALA A 414 10.21 17.09 22.84
N VAL A 415 9.68 15.98 22.33
CA VAL A 415 9.75 14.64 22.95
C VAL A 415 10.20 13.62 21.93
N GLN A 416 10.99 12.62 22.35
CA GLN A 416 11.65 11.66 21.47
C GLN A 416 11.39 10.23 21.96
N HIS A 417 10.62 9.47 21.20
CA HIS A 417 10.38 8.06 21.49
C HIS A 417 11.30 7.14 20.67
N ALA A 418 11.47 5.91 21.14
CA ALA A 418 12.32 4.89 20.51
C ALA A 418 11.50 3.67 20.06
N MET A 419 12.13 2.77 19.30
CA MET A 419 11.55 1.47 18.96
C MET A 419 11.58 0.54 20.19
N PRO A 420 10.51 -0.25 20.44
CA PRO A 420 10.53 -1.29 21.47
C PRO A 420 11.72 -2.22 21.28
N GLY A 421 12.44 -2.57 22.34
CA GLY A 421 13.62 -3.44 22.24
C GLY A 421 14.93 -2.77 21.82
N ILE A 422 15.01 -1.43 21.71
CA ILE A 422 16.23 -0.62 21.40
C ILE A 422 17.59 -1.16 21.89
N ALA A 423 17.67 -1.81 23.06
CA ALA A 423 18.93 -2.36 23.58
C ALA A 423 19.41 -3.64 22.86
N LEU A 424 18.49 -4.37 22.21
CA LEU A 424 18.67 -5.65 21.52
C LEU A 424 17.63 -5.81 20.39
N PRO A 425 17.54 -4.87 19.42
CA PRO A 425 16.38 -4.74 18.51
C PRO A 425 16.06 -6.02 17.74
N TYR A 426 17.09 -6.73 17.27
CA TYR A 426 16.98 -8.01 16.55
C TYR A 426 16.46 -9.20 17.38
N THR A 427 16.37 -9.10 18.71
CA THR A 427 16.07 -10.26 19.59
C THR A 427 15.15 -9.97 20.78
N ALA A 428 14.81 -8.71 21.04
CA ALA A 428 13.96 -8.29 22.15
C ALA A 428 12.84 -7.36 21.69
N ASN A 429 11.69 -7.44 22.35
CA ASN A 429 10.56 -6.51 22.21
C ASN A 429 10.22 -5.95 23.59
N ASP A 430 11.25 -5.33 24.20
CA ASP A 430 11.13 -4.73 25.52
C ASP A 430 10.31 -3.44 25.43
N PRO A 431 9.22 -3.31 26.20
CA PRO A 431 8.26 -2.24 26.04
C PRO A 431 8.79 -0.93 26.62
N LEU A 432 8.63 0.15 25.86
CA LEU A 432 9.03 1.50 26.23
C LEU A 432 7.86 2.26 26.86
N GLN A 433 8.17 3.25 27.69
CA GLN A 433 7.15 4.07 28.36
C GLN A 433 6.67 5.15 27.39
N ALA A 434 5.37 5.48 27.40
CA ALA A 434 4.90 6.75 26.86
C ALA A 434 5.28 7.86 27.86
N GLU A 435 6.06 8.84 27.42
CA GLU A 435 6.72 9.79 28.34
C GLU A 435 5.80 10.90 28.87
N GLU A 436 4.74 11.25 28.14
CA GLU A 436 3.92 12.42 28.43
C GLU A 436 2.58 12.07 29.11
N HIS A 437 2.10 12.97 29.97
CA HIS A 437 0.79 12.88 30.61
C HIS A 437 0.18 14.30 30.74
N TYR A 438 -0.84 14.59 29.93
CA TYR A 438 -1.53 15.88 29.94
C TYR A 438 -2.80 15.78 30.77
N VAL A 439 -2.96 16.67 31.75
CA VAL A 439 -4.22 16.86 32.50
C VAL A 439 -5.16 17.75 31.69
N ASP A 440 -4.64 18.90 31.24
CA ASP A 440 -5.24 19.81 30.28
C ASP A 440 -4.33 19.88 29.06
N LYS A 441 -4.86 19.94 27.82
CA LYS A 441 -4.04 20.12 26.61
C LYS A 441 -4.25 21.53 26.03
N PRO A 442 -3.21 22.36 25.91
CA PRO A 442 -3.32 23.64 25.22
C PRO A 442 -3.62 23.43 23.72
N PHE A 443 -4.31 24.39 23.10
CA PHE A 443 -4.51 24.41 21.66
C PHE A 443 -4.39 25.84 21.13
N PHE A 444 -3.24 26.15 20.54
CA PHE A 444 -2.92 27.49 20.01
C PHE A 444 -3.15 28.61 21.05
N VAL A 445 -2.63 28.43 22.27
CA VAL A 445 -2.99 29.21 23.48
C VAL A 445 -2.58 30.69 23.51
N ASN A 446 -2.22 31.29 22.37
CA ASN A 446 -2.03 32.73 22.25
C ASN A 446 -2.61 33.30 20.94
N PHE A 447 -3.47 32.55 20.27
CA PHE A 447 -4.16 32.96 19.05
C PHE A 447 -5.58 33.45 19.37
N PRO A 448 -6.17 34.36 18.56
CA PRO A 448 -7.55 34.83 18.75
C PRO A 448 -8.62 33.72 18.70
N PHE A 449 -8.27 32.54 18.19
CA PHE A 449 -9.12 31.34 18.13
C PHE A 449 -8.68 30.22 19.09
N GLY A 450 -7.59 30.43 19.84
CA GLY A 450 -7.04 29.43 20.75
C GLY A 450 -7.92 29.10 21.95
N TYR A 451 -7.67 27.95 22.56
CA TYR A 451 -8.29 27.51 23.80
C TYR A 451 -7.41 26.49 24.53
N VAL A 452 -7.76 26.14 25.76
CA VAL A 452 -7.24 24.95 26.44
C VAL A 452 -8.38 23.92 26.47
N ALA A 453 -8.10 22.69 26.09
CA ALA A 453 -8.98 21.55 26.35
C ALA A 453 -8.75 21.11 27.79
N GLU A 454 -9.67 21.49 28.68
CA GLU A 454 -9.65 21.15 30.11
C GLU A 454 -10.01 19.68 30.34
N ASP A 455 -9.43 19.06 31.38
CA ASP A 455 -9.72 17.69 31.82
C ASP A 455 -9.57 16.59 30.74
N VAL A 456 -8.67 16.75 29.75
CA VAL A 456 -8.35 15.70 28.75
C VAL A 456 -7.78 14.44 29.40
N ASN A 457 -6.96 14.61 30.45
CA ASN A 457 -6.38 13.56 31.27
C ASN A 457 -5.97 12.32 30.45
N TRP A 458 -4.85 12.38 29.72
CA TRP A 458 -4.38 11.31 28.84
C TRP A 458 -2.87 11.08 28.92
N PHE A 459 -2.41 9.91 28.48
CA PHE A 459 -1.02 9.64 28.17
C PHE A 459 -0.78 9.87 26.69
N GLU A 460 0.36 10.46 26.37
CA GLU A 460 0.76 10.76 24.99
C GLU A 460 2.17 10.21 24.75
N GLY A 461 2.33 9.55 23.61
CA GLY A 461 3.60 9.05 23.09
C GLY A 461 3.83 9.69 21.73
N ALA A 462 4.25 10.96 21.74
CA ALA A 462 4.48 11.70 20.50
C ALA A 462 5.79 11.27 19.83
N GLY A 463 5.71 10.94 18.54
CA GLY A 463 6.85 10.58 17.72
C GLY A 463 7.38 9.16 17.92
N ILE A 464 6.51 8.21 18.26
CA ILE A 464 6.91 6.80 18.24
C ILE A 464 7.19 6.39 16.78
N PRO A 465 8.35 5.81 16.49
CA PRO A 465 8.67 5.36 15.15
C PRO A 465 8.06 4.01 14.81
N PHE A 466 7.79 3.80 13.52
CA PHE A 466 7.65 2.46 12.94
C PHE A 466 8.29 2.46 11.55
N ALA A 467 8.54 1.26 11.01
CA ALA A 467 8.92 1.06 9.62
C ALA A 467 7.68 0.67 8.80
N ALA A 468 7.62 1.09 7.53
CA ALA A 468 6.57 0.66 6.61
C ALA A 468 6.63 -0.84 6.30
N PHE A 469 7.81 -1.46 6.48
CA PHE A 469 8.07 -2.88 6.25
C PHE A 469 8.28 -3.64 7.57
N ASP A 470 7.63 -4.79 7.72
CA ASP A 470 7.89 -5.73 8.82
C ASP A 470 9.23 -6.46 8.63
N ASP A 471 9.68 -7.28 9.60
CA ASP A 471 10.98 -8.00 9.48
C ASP A 471 11.02 -9.07 8.34
N ASN A 472 9.96 -9.18 7.52
CA ASN A 472 9.89 -10.05 6.34
C ASN A 472 9.86 -9.27 5.01
N GLY A 473 10.04 -7.95 5.03
CA GLY A 473 9.91 -7.10 3.85
C GLY A 473 8.50 -7.03 3.27
N ARG A 474 7.47 -7.32 4.09
CA ARG A 474 6.07 -7.08 3.72
C ARG A 474 5.69 -5.67 4.15
N GLU A 475 5.09 -4.91 3.24
CA GLU A 475 4.54 -3.61 3.59
C GLU A 475 3.35 -3.79 4.54
N ASN A 476 3.40 -3.16 5.70
CA ASN A 476 2.34 -3.18 6.71
C ASN A 476 2.02 -1.76 7.16
N ALA A 477 1.11 -1.12 6.44
CA ALA A 477 0.68 0.24 6.76
C ALA A 477 -0.20 0.36 8.03
N TYR A 478 -0.61 -0.75 8.63
CA TYR A 478 -1.40 -0.76 9.87
C TYR A 478 -0.73 -1.64 10.92
N PRO A 479 0.51 -1.30 11.30
CA PRO A 479 1.27 -2.09 12.24
C PRO A 479 0.65 -1.95 13.64
N LEU A 480 0.66 -3.05 14.42
CA LEU A 480 0.04 -3.09 15.73
C LEU A 480 1.05 -2.83 16.84
N VAL A 481 0.60 -2.08 17.86
CA VAL A 481 1.28 -2.00 19.15
C VAL A 481 0.40 -2.52 20.28
N ARG A 482 1.01 -3.27 21.19
CA ARG A 482 0.44 -3.65 22.49
C ARG A 482 0.73 -2.53 23.48
N VAL A 483 -0.33 -1.89 23.92
CA VAL A 483 -0.32 -0.83 24.93
C VAL A 483 -0.57 -1.48 26.28
N GLU A 484 0.42 -1.46 27.16
CA GLU A 484 0.37 -1.99 28.53
C GLU A 484 0.14 -0.86 29.54
N ALA A 485 -0.95 -0.91 30.31
CA ALA A 485 -1.04 -0.13 31.55
C ALA A 485 -0.30 -0.87 32.68
N ARG A 486 0.55 -0.18 33.43
CA ARG A 486 1.30 -0.74 34.56
C ARG A 486 1.08 0.05 35.84
N ASP A 487 1.18 -0.63 36.98
CA ASP A 487 1.23 0.00 38.30
C ASP A 487 2.64 0.50 38.66
N SER A 488 2.75 1.18 39.80
CA SER A 488 4.02 1.70 40.33
C SER A 488 5.05 0.63 40.71
N ASN A 489 4.69 -0.66 40.67
CA ASN A 489 5.59 -1.79 40.87
C ASN A 489 6.05 -2.41 39.53
N GLY A 490 5.61 -1.87 38.39
CA GLY A 490 5.86 -2.40 37.06
C GLY A 490 4.97 -3.58 36.67
N SER A 491 3.90 -3.86 37.42
CA SER A 491 2.97 -4.95 37.12
C SER A 491 1.95 -4.52 36.07
N THR A 492 1.85 -5.25 34.96
CA THR A 492 0.87 -5.02 33.90
C THR A 492 -0.56 -5.24 34.43
N LEU A 493 -1.32 -4.16 34.49
CA LEU A 493 -2.71 -4.12 34.94
C LEU A 493 -3.67 -4.56 33.85
N SER A 494 -3.49 -4.07 32.62
CA SER A 494 -4.32 -4.42 31.46
C SER A 494 -3.55 -4.10 30.16
N THR A 495 -3.91 -4.76 29.07
CA THR A 495 -3.41 -4.45 27.71
C THR A 495 -4.54 -4.20 26.72
N VAL A 496 -4.25 -3.44 25.66
CA VAL A 496 -5.01 -3.41 24.41
C VAL A 496 -4.05 -3.31 23.23
N ASP A 497 -4.40 -3.87 22.08
CA ASP A 497 -3.66 -3.67 20.84
C ASP A 497 -4.34 -2.61 19.96
N THR A 498 -3.58 -1.64 19.45
CA THR A 498 -4.05 -0.61 18.51
C THR A 498 -3.11 -0.49 17.31
N VAL A 499 -3.61 0.06 16.20
CA VAL A 499 -2.78 0.43 15.05
C VAL A 499 -2.02 1.73 15.32
N LEU A 500 -0.78 1.84 14.81
CA LEU A 500 -0.07 3.11 14.62
C LEU A 500 0.29 3.25 13.13
N PRO A 501 -0.67 3.66 12.27
CA PRO A 501 -0.61 3.49 10.81
C PRO A 501 0.44 4.36 10.11
N ILE A 502 1.45 3.71 9.52
CA ILE A 502 2.53 4.35 8.75
C ILE A 502 2.26 4.24 7.25
N SER A 503 2.81 5.16 6.45
CA SER A 503 2.76 5.05 4.99
C SER A 503 4.01 5.60 4.33
N GLY A 504 4.65 4.76 3.51
CA GLY A 504 5.67 5.16 2.53
C GLY A 504 5.09 5.59 1.17
N GLU A 505 3.76 5.67 1.02
CA GLU A 505 3.09 5.98 -0.26
C GLU A 505 3.10 7.47 -0.67
N ALA A 506 3.93 8.33 -0.08
CA ALA A 506 4.08 9.70 -0.59
C ALA A 506 4.88 9.66 -1.90
N SER A 507 4.19 9.34 -3.00
CA SER A 507 4.83 8.89 -4.24
C SER A 507 4.99 10.04 -5.25
N CYS A 508 6.15 10.68 -5.26
CA CYS A 508 6.50 11.67 -6.29
C CYS A 508 6.64 11.00 -7.67
N VAL A 509 6.96 9.70 -7.71
CA VAL A 509 7.20 8.90 -8.93
C VAL A 509 6.13 9.03 -10.01
N ASN A 510 4.84 9.13 -9.66
CA ASN A 510 3.75 9.14 -10.66
C ASN A 510 3.83 10.33 -11.63
N CYS A 511 4.51 11.42 -11.25
CA CYS A 511 4.70 12.63 -12.07
C CYS A 511 6.17 13.05 -12.24
N HIS A 512 7.07 12.66 -11.33
CA HIS A 512 8.47 13.11 -11.32
C HIS A 512 9.49 12.03 -11.72
N ALA A 513 9.10 10.75 -11.83
CA ALA A 513 9.95 9.73 -12.46
C ALA A 513 9.92 9.85 -14.00
N ASP A 514 10.86 9.18 -14.68
CA ASP A 514 10.75 8.98 -16.12
C ASP A 514 9.51 8.12 -16.45
N PRO A 515 8.67 8.50 -17.43
CA PRO A 515 7.45 7.75 -17.74
C PRO A 515 7.66 6.30 -18.18
N ALA A 516 8.77 5.99 -18.86
CA ALA A 516 9.08 4.63 -19.29
C ALA A 516 9.54 3.77 -18.10
N ASP A 517 10.34 4.35 -17.21
CA ASP A 517 10.86 3.72 -15.99
C ASP A 517 9.75 3.41 -14.97
N LEU A 518 8.87 4.38 -14.70
CA LEU A 518 7.65 4.17 -13.90
C LEU A 518 6.78 3.05 -14.50
N THR A 519 6.63 3.02 -15.83
CA THR A 519 5.83 1.98 -16.51
C THR A 519 6.48 0.61 -16.40
N SER A 520 7.81 0.49 -16.49
CA SER A 520 8.51 -0.79 -16.33
C SER A 520 8.51 -1.31 -14.89
N VAL A 521 8.65 -0.42 -13.89
CA VAL A 521 8.71 -0.81 -12.47
C VAL A 521 7.32 -1.13 -11.92
N THR A 522 6.31 -0.30 -12.23
CA THR A 522 4.98 -0.38 -11.57
C THR A 522 3.87 -0.94 -12.47
N GLY A 523 4.11 -1.05 -13.78
CA GLY A 523 3.08 -1.35 -14.77
C GLY A 523 2.07 -0.21 -14.98
N ARG A 524 2.23 0.96 -14.34
CA ARG A 524 1.36 2.13 -14.45
C ARG A 524 1.97 3.18 -15.37
N THR A 525 1.17 3.78 -16.23
CA THR A 525 1.58 4.96 -16.99
C THR A 525 1.70 6.19 -16.09
N SER A 526 2.69 7.05 -16.33
CA SER A 526 2.78 8.35 -15.64
C SER A 526 1.53 9.20 -15.85
N ASN A 527 1.13 9.91 -14.80
CA ASN A 527 0.01 10.84 -14.82
C ASN A 527 0.36 12.18 -15.49
N SER A 528 1.66 12.51 -15.62
CA SER A 528 2.12 13.72 -16.30
C SER A 528 3.61 13.64 -16.68
N THR A 529 3.93 13.84 -17.96
CA THR A 529 5.32 14.01 -18.45
C THR A 529 5.86 15.43 -18.26
N ALA A 530 4.99 16.40 -17.93
CA ALA A 530 5.37 17.82 -17.92
C ALA A 530 6.58 18.18 -17.01
N PRO A 531 6.79 17.56 -15.84
CA PRO A 531 7.99 17.80 -15.01
C PRO A 531 9.30 17.38 -15.70
N THR A 532 9.35 16.17 -16.27
CA THR A 532 10.55 15.64 -16.96
C THR A 532 10.75 16.29 -18.34
N ASP A 533 9.66 16.64 -19.03
CA ASP A 533 9.68 17.51 -20.21
C ASP A 533 10.27 18.89 -19.89
N ALA A 534 9.98 19.48 -18.72
CA ALA A 534 10.54 20.79 -18.34
C ALA A 534 12.06 20.75 -18.13
N LEU A 535 12.59 19.64 -17.61
CA LEU A 535 14.04 19.40 -17.49
C LEU A 535 14.71 19.26 -18.86
N THR A 536 14.17 18.42 -19.73
CA THR A 536 14.76 18.12 -21.05
C THR A 536 14.60 19.25 -22.07
N ASN A 537 13.51 20.03 -22.01
CA ASN A 537 13.29 21.19 -22.88
C ASN A 537 14.00 22.47 -22.37
N ASN A 538 14.69 22.43 -21.23
CA ASN A 538 15.52 23.54 -20.76
C ASN A 538 16.67 23.85 -21.76
N ASN A 539 17.28 25.03 -21.65
CA ASN A 539 18.44 25.41 -22.45
C ASN A 539 19.58 25.96 -21.57
N PRO A 540 20.65 25.18 -21.32
CA PRO A 540 20.88 23.81 -21.81
C PRO A 540 19.94 22.78 -21.15
N PRO A 541 19.63 21.65 -21.83
CA PRO A 541 18.84 20.56 -21.24
C PRO A 541 19.45 20.04 -19.94
N LEU A 542 18.60 19.75 -18.96
CA LEU A 542 18.98 19.02 -17.76
C LEU A 542 18.70 17.52 -17.93
N PRO A 543 19.52 16.63 -17.36
CA PRO A 543 19.26 15.20 -17.39
C PRO A 543 18.06 14.83 -16.51
N VAL A 544 17.32 13.81 -16.94
CA VAL A 544 16.30 13.09 -16.16
C VAL A 544 16.96 11.85 -15.57
N VAL A 545 16.73 11.59 -14.29
CA VAL A 545 17.19 10.39 -13.57
C VAL A 545 16.18 9.27 -13.73
N THR A 546 16.70 8.04 -13.76
CA THR A 546 15.94 6.77 -13.75
C THR A 546 16.44 5.89 -12.61
N SER A 547 15.66 4.88 -12.23
CA SER A 547 15.96 3.86 -11.21
C SER A 547 17.37 3.26 -11.33
N LEU A 548 17.86 3.08 -12.55
CA LEU A 548 19.22 2.61 -12.89
C LEU A 548 20.36 3.55 -12.44
N SER A 549 20.03 4.69 -11.84
CA SER A 549 20.98 5.69 -11.32
C SER A 549 21.16 5.63 -9.81
N ASP A 550 20.44 4.74 -9.12
CA ASP A 550 20.66 4.45 -7.70
C ASP A 550 22.10 3.95 -7.50
N PRO A 551 22.89 4.53 -6.58
CA PRO A 551 24.25 4.06 -6.30
C PRO A 551 24.28 2.72 -5.56
N ASP A 552 23.15 2.26 -5.02
CA ASP A 552 22.99 0.97 -4.37
C ASP A 552 22.20 0.02 -5.30
N SER A 553 22.88 -1.03 -5.80
CA SER A 553 22.33 -1.97 -6.77
C SER A 553 21.36 -2.99 -6.16
N ASP A 554 21.33 -3.10 -4.83
CA ASP A 554 20.56 -4.13 -4.14
C ASP A 554 19.19 -3.59 -3.66
N MET A 555 18.90 -2.32 -3.89
CA MET A 555 17.64 -1.67 -3.52
C MET A 555 16.42 -2.25 -4.26
N PRO A 556 15.25 -2.34 -3.60
CA PRO A 556 14.01 -2.73 -4.26
C PRO A 556 13.65 -1.74 -5.37
N ALA A 557 13.22 -2.22 -6.54
CA ALA A 557 13.01 -1.38 -7.72
C ALA A 557 12.06 -0.17 -7.51
N ARG A 558 11.10 -0.27 -6.57
CA ARG A 558 10.22 0.85 -6.17
C ARG A 558 10.98 1.95 -5.41
N VAL A 559 11.95 1.58 -4.57
CA VAL A 559 12.79 2.50 -3.79
C VAL A 559 13.70 3.27 -4.73
N SER A 560 14.39 2.57 -5.65
CA SER A 560 15.24 3.21 -6.65
C SER A 560 14.46 4.10 -7.64
N LEU A 561 13.20 3.79 -7.91
CA LEU A 561 12.32 4.66 -8.70
C LEU A 561 12.01 5.97 -7.95
N GLU A 562 11.74 5.92 -6.63
CA GLU A 562 11.49 7.10 -5.80
C GLU A 562 12.77 7.94 -5.65
N TYR A 563 13.93 7.31 -5.42
CA TYR A 563 15.26 7.94 -5.48
C TYR A 563 15.45 8.79 -6.75
N ALA A 564 15.05 8.25 -7.91
CA ALA A 564 15.12 8.95 -9.19
C ALA A 564 14.13 10.13 -9.28
N ALA A 565 12.90 9.96 -8.78
CA ALA A 565 11.87 11.01 -8.76
C ALA A 565 12.23 12.18 -7.83
N ASP A 566 12.86 11.91 -6.69
CA ASP A 566 13.38 12.93 -5.78
C ASP A 566 14.41 13.82 -6.47
N ILE A 567 15.41 13.23 -7.13
CA ILE A 567 16.45 14.00 -7.84
C ILE A 567 15.83 14.85 -8.96
N ASN A 568 14.88 14.29 -9.72
CA ASN A 568 14.16 15.04 -10.75
C ASN A 568 13.36 16.21 -10.15
N THR A 569 12.79 16.03 -8.96
CA THR A 569 12.08 17.07 -8.20
C THR A 569 13.02 18.18 -7.73
N LEU A 570 14.18 17.83 -7.15
CA LEU A 570 15.21 18.79 -6.74
C LEU A 570 15.76 19.58 -7.94
N ARG A 571 16.05 18.92 -9.06
CA ARG A 571 16.50 19.59 -10.30
C ARG A 571 15.43 20.53 -10.86
N LEU A 572 14.16 20.16 -10.81
CA LEU A 572 13.06 21.03 -11.25
C LEU A 572 12.88 22.23 -10.34
N HIS A 573 13.05 22.05 -9.03
CA HIS A 573 13.05 23.12 -8.04
C HIS A 573 14.21 24.10 -8.30
N ASP A 574 15.44 23.58 -8.41
CA ASP A 574 16.64 24.34 -8.74
C ASP A 574 16.51 25.09 -10.08
N LEU A 575 15.96 24.46 -11.13
CA LEU A 575 15.69 25.07 -12.43
C LEU A 575 14.74 26.27 -12.32
N ARG A 576 13.66 26.12 -11.55
CA ARG A 576 12.58 27.13 -11.45
C ARG A 576 12.92 28.27 -10.49
N HIS A 577 13.69 27.99 -9.44
CA HIS A 577 13.90 28.91 -8.32
C HIS A 577 15.37 29.34 -8.12
N GLY A 578 16.34 28.72 -8.81
CA GLY A 578 17.78 28.85 -8.54
C GLY A 578 18.34 30.27 -8.45
N ALA A 579 17.88 31.17 -9.34
CA ALA A 579 18.29 32.57 -9.37
C ALA A 579 17.67 33.44 -8.24
N ALA A 580 16.64 32.92 -7.57
CA ALA A 580 15.84 33.60 -6.55
C ALA A 580 16.01 32.99 -5.14
N TYR A 581 16.92 32.02 -4.96
CA TYR A 581 17.22 31.47 -3.65
C TYR A 581 17.65 32.54 -2.65
N VAL A 582 17.12 32.42 -1.44
CA VAL A 582 17.58 33.10 -0.24
C VAL A 582 17.87 31.98 0.77
N ALA A 583 19.12 31.80 1.18
CA ALA A 583 19.47 30.69 2.08
C ALA A 583 18.98 30.92 3.52
N PRO A 584 18.70 29.85 4.31
CA PRO A 584 18.15 29.90 5.68
C PRO A 584 19.04 30.42 6.83
N SER A 585 20.29 30.81 6.58
CA SER A 585 21.14 31.57 7.52
C SER A 585 22.39 32.10 6.77
N PRO A 586 23.14 33.10 7.27
CA PRO A 586 24.59 33.12 7.02
C PRO A 586 25.22 31.79 7.47
N ALA A 587 26.27 31.34 6.78
CA ALA A 587 27.04 30.18 7.23
C ALA A 587 27.71 30.46 8.59
N ASP A 588 28.12 29.41 9.31
CA ASP A 588 28.80 29.48 10.62
C ASP A 588 30.10 30.32 10.62
N ASP A 589 30.59 30.71 9.44
CA ASP A 589 31.76 31.57 9.25
C ASP A 589 31.44 33.09 9.23
N GLY A 590 30.15 33.46 9.29
CA GLY A 590 29.70 34.85 9.27
C GLY A 590 29.67 35.51 7.88
N THR A 591 29.78 34.74 6.79
CA THR A 591 29.59 35.27 5.43
C THR A 591 28.11 35.49 5.10
N THR A 592 27.80 36.66 4.53
CA THR A 592 26.43 37.07 4.20
C THR A 592 26.08 36.83 2.74
N VAL A 593 24.85 36.32 2.52
CA VAL A 593 24.19 36.04 1.23
C VAL A 593 24.76 34.78 0.54
N ALA A 594 23.96 33.72 0.50
CA ALA A 594 24.24 32.58 -0.37
C ALA A 594 24.22 33.00 -1.84
N ALA A 595 25.14 32.46 -2.62
CA ALA A 595 25.14 32.69 -4.05
C ALA A 595 23.93 31.98 -4.70
N PRO A 596 23.27 32.58 -5.71
CA PRO A 596 22.22 31.89 -6.45
C PRO A 596 22.73 30.59 -7.08
N CYS A 597 21.90 29.55 -7.11
CA CYS A 597 22.24 28.26 -7.70
C CYS A 597 22.45 28.39 -9.22
N SER A 598 23.63 28.00 -9.69
CA SER A 598 23.93 27.85 -11.12
C SER A 598 23.76 26.39 -11.57
N ILE A 599 22.54 26.03 -11.97
CA ILE A 599 22.11 24.66 -12.35
C ILE A 599 22.95 23.94 -13.42
N THR A 600 23.71 24.67 -14.25
CA THR A 600 24.43 24.07 -15.40
C THR A 600 25.81 23.51 -15.06
N ALA A 601 26.22 23.55 -13.79
CA ALA A 601 27.46 22.92 -13.32
C ALA A 601 27.26 21.43 -13.01
N ASN A 602 28.36 20.70 -12.73
CA ASN A 602 28.37 19.32 -12.26
C ASN A 602 27.40 18.39 -13.02
N ASN A 603 27.54 18.32 -14.35
CA ASN A 603 26.71 17.50 -15.24
C ASN A 603 25.19 17.74 -15.18
N GLY A 604 24.73 18.86 -14.61
CA GLY A 604 23.30 19.20 -14.46
C GLY A 604 22.79 19.15 -13.02
N ASP A 605 23.65 18.78 -12.05
CA ASP A 605 23.34 18.84 -10.61
C ASP A 605 23.58 20.23 -10.00
N GLY A 606 24.14 21.15 -10.79
CA GLY A 606 24.39 22.52 -10.38
C GLY A 606 25.60 22.70 -9.46
N ASP A 607 25.83 23.93 -9.00
CA ASP A 607 26.92 24.26 -8.09
C ASP A 607 26.57 23.93 -6.62
N ALA A 608 27.49 24.21 -5.69
CA ALA A 608 27.34 23.87 -4.28
C ALA A 608 26.15 24.54 -3.56
N ASN A 609 25.50 25.53 -4.18
CA ASN A 609 24.31 26.21 -3.65
C ASN A 609 23.00 25.57 -4.15
N CYS A 610 23.05 24.68 -5.14
CA CYS A 610 21.89 23.96 -5.66
C CYS A 610 21.50 22.81 -4.72
N LEU A 611 20.19 22.59 -4.53
CA LEU A 611 19.67 21.55 -3.63
C LEU A 611 20.08 20.15 -4.12
N THR A 612 20.03 19.93 -5.44
CA THR A 612 20.48 18.69 -6.08
C THR A 612 21.94 18.37 -5.76
N ASN A 613 22.83 19.37 -5.79
CA ASN A 613 24.24 19.19 -5.43
C ASN A 613 24.44 18.90 -3.95
N GLN A 614 23.64 19.53 -3.08
CA GLN A 614 23.70 19.31 -1.64
C GLN A 614 23.34 17.86 -1.29
N ALA A 615 22.27 17.32 -1.89
CA ALA A 615 21.93 15.91 -1.79
C ALA A 615 23.07 15.01 -2.33
N LEU A 616 23.35 15.09 -3.63
CA LEU A 616 24.13 14.07 -4.33
C LEU A 616 25.65 14.17 -4.16
N VAL A 617 26.19 15.38 -4.03
CA VAL A 617 27.64 15.62 -4.01
C VAL A 617 28.15 15.92 -2.60
N GLN A 618 27.31 16.52 -1.74
CA GLN A 618 27.69 16.86 -0.36
C GLN A 618 27.14 15.87 0.67
N GLY A 619 26.27 14.92 0.28
CA GLY A 619 25.68 13.94 1.19
C GLY A 619 24.74 14.56 2.22
N LYS A 620 23.99 15.60 1.85
CA LYS A 620 23.05 16.33 2.72
C LYS A 620 21.63 16.16 2.18
N PRO A 621 20.82 15.25 2.76
CA PRO A 621 19.43 15.07 2.35
C PRO A 621 18.65 16.38 2.38
N VAL A 622 17.80 16.60 1.37
CA VAL A 622 17.04 17.85 1.23
C VAL A 622 15.66 17.70 1.85
N VAL A 623 15.41 18.50 2.87
CA VAL A 623 14.11 18.58 3.55
C VAL A 623 13.36 19.80 3.04
N CYS A 624 12.15 19.64 2.49
CA CYS A 624 11.39 20.77 1.93
C CYS A 624 11.12 21.89 2.98
N GLN A 625 10.97 21.52 4.25
CA GLN A 625 10.76 22.42 5.38
C GLN A 625 11.89 23.43 5.60
N VAL A 626 13.10 23.13 5.09
CA VAL A 626 14.23 24.06 5.05
C VAL A 626 13.87 25.37 4.37
N CYS A 627 13.05 25.28 3.33
CA CYS A 627 12.59 26.41 2.52
C CYS A 627 11.09 26.71 2.72
N HIS A 628 10.31 25.76 3.22
CA HIS A 628 8.84 25.77 3.25
C HIS A 628 8.27 25.27 4.58
N TYR A 629 8.19 26.17 5.56
CA TYR A 629 7.63 25.94 6.90
C TYR A 629 6.30 25.15 6.89
N THR A 630 6.16 24.20 7.84
CA THR A 630 5.00 23.31 7.98
C THR A 630 3.73 24.09 8.34
N PRO A 631 2.51 23.54 8.13
CA PRO A 631 1.28 24.20 8.59
C PRO A 631 1.26 24.50 10.08
N ALA A 632 1.83 23.63 10.93
CA ALA A 632 1.95 23.91 12.36
C ALA A 632 2.89 25.09 12.65
N LEU A 633 4.04 25.15 11.95
CA LEU A 633 4.98 26.28 12.03
C LEU A 633 4.42 27.57 11.37
N ASP A 634 3.50 27.43 10.42
CA ASP A 634 2.78 28.53 9.75
C ASP A 634 1.85 29.24 10.72
N LEU A 635 1.05 28.45 11.45
CA LEU A 635 0.25 28.92 12.57
C LEU A 635 1.14 29.53 13.65
N ALA A 636 2.19 28.83 14.07
CA ALA A 636 3.15 29.28 15.08
C ALA A 636 3.85 30.62 14.78
N HIS A 637 3.86 31.05 13.51
CA HIS A 637 4.73 32.10 12.97
C HIS A 637 6.24 31.78 13.10
N LEU A 638 6.58 30.49 13.11
CA LEU A 638 7.93 29.95 13.24
C LEU A 638 8.50 29.56 11.87
N GLY A 639 8.73 30.54 11.00
CA GLY A 639 9.36 30.32 9.69
C GLY A 639 10.90 30.47 9.73
N PRO A 640 11.62 29.96 8.70
CA PRO A 640 13.05 30.21 8.51
C PRO A 640 13.39 31.71 8.51
N LEU A 641 14.40 32.10 9.30
CA LEU A 641 14.76 33.49 9.64
C LEU A 641 15.39 34.32 8.51
N THR A 642 15.00 34.15 7.24
CA THR A 642 15.83 34.62 6.12
C THR A 642 15.19 35.45 5.03
N GLY A 643 15.80 36.63 4.86
CA GLY A 643 15.55 37.64 3.85
C GLY A 643 16.75 38.59 3.80
N PRO A 644 16.83 39.49 2.81
CA PRO A 644 17.85 40.53 2.79
C PRO A 644 17.78 41.40 4.06
N ALA A 645 18.95 41.84 4.54
CA ALA A 645 19.10 42.53 5.82
C ALA A 645 18.19 43.77 5.93
N GLY A 646 17.24 43.75 6.87
CA GLY A 646 16.38 44.90 7.23
C GLY A 646 14.91 44.60 7.49
N GLY A 647 14.41 43.38 7.21
CA GLY A 647 13.00 43.02 7.41
C GLY A 647 12.73 42.23 8.68
N ILE A 648 12.35 42.87 9.79
CA ILE A 648 11.92 42.19 11.02
C ILE A 648 10.43 41.80 10.88
N ALA A 649 10.11 40.81 10.05
CA ALA A 649 8.74 40.29 9.87
C ALA A 649 8.44 39.07 10.74
N ASN A 650 8.65 39.23 12.05
CA ASN A 650 8.61 38.13 13.03
C ASN A 650 9.39 36.90 12.54
N GLY A 651 10.57 37.13 11.96
CA GLY A 651 11.45 36.07 11.47
C GLY A 651 11.13 35.49 10.08
N ARG A 652 10.43 36.20 9.17
CA ARG A 652 10.04 35.62 7.87
C ARG A 652 10.38 36.47 6.64
N ASN A 653 10.56 35.80 5.50
CA ASN A 653 10.43 36.38 4.16
C ASN A 653 9.45 35.54 3.33
N GLN A 654 8.15 35.74 3.55
CA GLN A 654 7.11 34.94 2.88
C GLN A 654 7.02 35.16 1.35
N LEU A 655 7.72 36.16 0.81
CA LEU A 655 7.88 36.34 -0.64
C LEU A 655 8.94 35.42 -1.25
N ALA A 656 9.82 34.83 -0.44
CA ALA A 656 10.81 33.82 -0.86
C ALA A 656 10.50 32.42 -0.31
N HIS A 657 9.82 32.34 0.84
CA HIS A 657 9.50 31.11 1.55
C HIS A 657 7.99 31.04 1.82
N SER A 658 7.23 30.41 0.94
CA SER A 658 5.80 30.08 1.15
C SER A 658 5.65 28.84 2.04
N SER A 659 4.51 28.67 2.72
CA SER A 659 4.29 27.48 3.57
C SER A 659 4.07 26.22 2.74
N ASN A 660 4.40 25.06 3.31
CA ASN A 660 4.31 23.78 2.60
C ASN A 660 2.90 23.48 2.08
N SER A 661 1.84 23.89 2.80
CA SER A 661 0.46 23.73 2.29
C SER A 661 0.18 24.59 1.05
N ASN A 662 0.76 25.80 0.99
CA ASN A 662 0.59 26.67 -0.17
C ASN A 662 1.36 26.14 -1.39
N VAL A 663 2.61 25.70 -1.19
CA VAL A 663 3.45 25.13 -2.25
C VAL A 663 2.89 23.81 -2.78
N MET A 664 2.42 22.92 -1.91
CA MET A 664 1.90 21.62 -2.34
C MET A 664 0.43 21.68 -2.80
N HIS A 665 -0.49 22.28 -2.04
CA HIS A 665 -1.91 22.24 -2.38
C HIS A 665 -2.35 23.40 -3.27
N SER A 666 -1.97 24.64 -2.94
CA SER A 666 -2.43 25.81 -3.69
C SER A 666 -1.83 25.84 -5.09
N HIS A 667 -0.52 25.57 -5.22
CA HIS A 667 0.13 25.56 -6.51
C HIS A 667 -0.46 24.49 -7.44
N HIS A 668 -0.44 23.21 -7.07
CA HIS A 668 -0.99 22.13 -7.91
C HIS A 668 -2.50 22.23 -8.13
N GLY A 669 -3.25 22.72 -7.13
CA GLY A 669 -4.66 23.04 -7.28
C GLY A 669 -4.94 24.20 -8.24
N SER A 670 -3.99 25.12 -8.44
CA SER A 670 -4.12 26.27 -9.37
C SER A 670 -3.69 25.94 -10.80
N THR A 671 -2.74 25.02 -11.00
CA THR A 671 -2.26 24.61 -12.33
C THR A 671 -3.21 23.66 -13.03
N GLY A 672 -4.09 22.98 -12.28
CA GLY A 672 -4.96 21.93 -12.81
C GLY A 672 -4.21 20.63 -13.10
N ALA A 673 -3.04 20.42 -12.47
CA ALA A 673 -2.24 19.20 -12.59
C ALA A 673 -2.99 17.95 -12.09
N PHE A 674 -3.89 18.12 -11.12
CA PHE A 674 -4.75 17.06 -10.59
C PHE A 674 -6.23 17.33 -10.91
N PRO A 675 -7.04 16.29 -11.19
CA PRO A 675 -8.48 16.42 -11.31
C PRO A 675 -9.09 16.84 -9.97
N ALA A 676 -9.98 17.83 -10.00
CA ALA A 676 -10.75 18.19 -8.81
C ALA A 676 -11.76 17.08 -8.48
N ILE A 677 -11.74 16.56 -7.24
CA ILE A 677 -12.74 15.60 -6.76
C ILE A 677 -14.12 16.25 -6.88
N PRO A 678 -15.04 15.73 -7.72
CA PRO A 678 -16.32 16.40 -7.95
C PRO A 678 -17.20 16.32 -6.71
N ALA A 679 -18.00 17.38 -6.50
CA ALA A 679 -18.95 17.42 -5.41
C ALA A 679 -19.92 16.22 -5.47
N PRO A 680 -20.25 15.60 -4.31
CA PRO A 680 -21.20 14.49 -4.27
C PRO A 680 -22.58 14.88 -4.82
N ILE A 681 -23.04 14.12 -5.82
CA ILE A 681 -24.38 14.23 -6.41
C ILE A 681 -25.28 13.21 -5.72
N GLN A 682 -26.17 13.69 -4.85
CA GLN A 682 -27.09 12.86 -4.10
C GLN A 682 -28.40 12.63 -4.85
N ALA A 683 -28.79 11.36 -5.02
CA ALA A 683 -30.12 10.98 -5.47
C ALA A 683 -31.17 11.07 -4.34
N ALA A 684 -32.45 11.00 -4.70
CA ALA A 684 -33.56 11.06 -3.74
C ALA A 684 -33.57 9.90 -2.71
N ASP A 685 -32.91 8.77 -3.03
CA ASP A 685 -32.69 7.65 -2.09
C ASP A 685 -31.49 7.87 -1.15
N GLY A 686 -30.72 8.95 -1.33
CA GLY A 686 -29.56 9.30 -0.51
C GLY A 686 -28.24 8.65 -0.94
N SER A 687 -28.25 7.87 -2.03
CA SER A 687 -27.04 7.36 -2.68
C SER A 687 -26.27 8.50 -3.37
N ILE A 688 -24.95 8.38 -3.46
CA ILE A 688 -24.10 9.31 -4.20
C ILE A 688 -23.87 8.75 -5.60
N THR A 689 -24.59 9.27 -6.59
CA THR A 689 -24.66 8.68 -7.94
C THR A 689 -23.37 8.81 -8.75
N ASN A 690 -22.50 9.76 -8.38
CA ASN A 690 -21.20 9.95 -9.00
C ASN A 690 -20.03 9.34 -8.21
N GLN A 691 -20.28 8.50 -7.19
CA GLN A 691 -19.23 8.01 -6.29
C GLN A 691 -18.04 7.36 -7.02
N ALA A 692 -18.26 6.59 -8.08
CA ALA A 692 -17.19 6.00 -8.88
C ALA A 692 -16.26 7.07 -9.50
N ALA A 693 -16.81 8.14 -10.07
CA ALA A 693 -16.02 9.25 -10.63
C ALA A 693 -15.34 10.10 -9.53
N ARG A 694 -15.87 10.07 -8.30
CA ARG A 694 -15.25 10.74 -7.15
C ARG A 694 -14.06 9.94 -6.61
N LEU A 695 -14.18 8.61 -6.55
CA LEU A 695 -13.09 7.69 -6.19
C LEU A 695 -11.97 7.74 -7.23
N ASP A 696 -12.30 7.71 -8.52
CA ASP A 696 -11.35 7.89 -9.62
C ASP A 696 -10.61 9.24 -9.54
N ALA A 697 -11.33 10.33 -9.23
CA ALA A 697 -10.69 11.62 -9.00
C ALA A 697 -9.85 11.66 -7.71
N LEU A 698 -10.22 10.94 -6.64
CA LEU A 698 -9.44 10.85 -5.40
C LEU A 698 -8.11 10.12 -5.63
N GLU A 699 -8.16 8.97 -6.29
CA GLU A 699 -7.01 8.17 -6.70
C GLU A 699 -6.02 9.03 -7.50
N ASN A 700 -6.53 9.75 -8.50
CA ASN A 700 -5.73 10.59 -9.38
C ASN A 700 -5.42 11.99 -8.80
N SER A 701 -5.76 12.31 -7.54
CA SER A 701 -5.45 13.61 -6.91
C SER A 701 -4.80 13.48 -5.53
N CYS A 702 -5.58 13.41 -4.44
CA CYS A 702 -5.01 13.39 -3.09
C CYS A 702 -4.11 12.15 -2.87
N TYR A 703 -4.52 10.97 -3.37
CA TYR A 703 -3.75 9.73 -3.21
C TYR A 703 -2.48 9.64 -4.09
N GLN A 704 -2.19 10.69 -4.88
CA GLN A 704 -0.92 10.82 -5.59
C GLN A 704 0.22 11.34 -4.69
N CYS A 705 -0.12 12.09 -3.63
CA CYS A 705 0.85 12.67 -2.70
C CYS A 705 0.59 12.28 -1.24
N HIS A 706 -0.63 11.84 -0.93
CA HIS A 706 -0.99 11.33 0.37
C HIS A 706 -1.14 9.79 0.37
N PRO A 707 -0.87 9.17 1.53
CA PRO A 707 -1.28 7.81 1.85
C PRO A 707 -2.72 7.51 1.41
N GLY A 708 -2.92 6.46 0.60
CA GLY A 708 -4.27 5.99 0.27
C GLY A 708 -4.41 5.04 -0.90
N THR A 709 -3.40 4.93 -1.78
CA THR A 709 -3.45 4.10 -3.00
C THR A 709 -3.53 2.61 -2.65
N ASN A 710 -2.68 2.11 -1.76
CA ASN A 710 -2.73 0.72 -1.26
C ASN A 710 -3.12 0.69 0.23
N VAL A 711 -2.67 1.66 1.05
CA VAL A 711 -3.02 1.74 2.47
C VAL A 711 -4.51 2.03 2.71
N GLN A 712 -5.17 2.77 1.80
CA GLN A 712 -6.57 3.20 1.92
C GLN A 712 -6.89 3.90 3.26
N CYS A 713 -6.13 4.93 3.66
CA CYS A 713 -6.30 5.59 4.97
C CYS A 713 -7.78 5.90 5.30
N LEU A 714 -8.48 6.58 4.40
CA LEU A 714 -9.92 6.74 4.54
C LEU A 714 -10.65 5.44 4.15
N ARG A 715 -10.78 4.49 5.11
CA ARG A 715 -11.51 3.20 4.95
C ARG A 715 -12.55 2.87 6.03
N GLY A 716 -12.65 3.70 7.08
CA GLY A 716 -13.55 3.49 8.22
C GLY A 716 -15.03 3.78 7.93
N ALA A 717 -15.81 4.00 8.98
CA ALA A 717 -17.25 4.26 8.88
C ALA A 717 -17.61 5.44 7.95
N MET A 718 -16.74 6.46 7.89
CA MET A 718 -16.88 7.61 6.99
C MET A 718 -16.80 7.23 5.50
N PHE A 719 -15.79 6.43 5.12
CA PHE A 719 -15.61 5.94 3.76
C PHE A 719 -16.74 5.01 3.33
N ASN A 720 -17.15 4.11 4.21
CA ASN A 720 -18.31 3.24 4.00
C ASN A 720 -19.63 4.04 3.87
N GLY A 721 -19.66 5.25 4.42
CA GLY A 721 -20.69 6.27 4.18
C GLY A 721 -20.53 7.07 2.86
N GLY A 722 -19.61 6.70 1.98
CA GLY A 722 -19.34 7.38 0.70
C GLY A 722 -18.68 8.75 0.84
N MET A 723 -18.23 9.14 2.04
CA MET A 723 -17.51 10.39 2.25
C MET A 723 -16.06 10.23 1.79
N LEU A 724 -15.52 11.26 1.13
CA LEU A 724 -14.12 11.34 0.70
C LEU A 724 -13.44 12.54 1.39
N CYS A 725 -12.11 12.64 1.27
CA CYS A 725 -11.31 13.70 1.90
C CYS A 725 -11.87 15.11 1.65
N SER A 726 -12.36 15.38 0.42
CA SER A 726 -12.91 16.68 0.05
C SER A 726 -14.25 17.03 0.69
N ASP A 727 -14.97 16.08 1.29
CA ASP A 727 -16.21 16.33 2.03
C ASP A 727 -15.96 16.89 3.45
N CYS A 728 -14.73 16.75 3.94
CA CYS A 728 -14.27 17.27 5.24
C CYS A 728 -13.30 18.44 5.08
N HIS A 729 -12.36 18.36 4.13
CA HIS A 729 -11.25 19.32 3.97
C HIS A 729 -11.46 20.36 2.87
N GLY A 730 -12.39 20.12 1.94
CA GLY A 730 -12.48 20.84 0.68
C GLY A 730 -11.47 20.35 -0.38
N GLY A 731 -11.40 21.06 -1.51
CA GLY A 731 -10.42 20.80 -2.58
C GLY A 731 -9.06 21.44 -2.32
N MET A 732 -8.04 21.08 -3.11
CA MET A 732 -6.64 21.51 -2.89
C MET A 732 -6.45 23.04 -2.73
N GLN A 733 -7.17 23.88 -3.49
CA GLN A 733 -7.09 25.34 -3.32
C GLN A 733 -7.64 25.84 -1.96
N GLN A 734 -8.60 25.12 -1.37
CA GLN A 734 -9.18 25.44 -0.05
C GLN A 734 -8.24 24.98 1.08
N VAL A 735 -7.53 23.87 0.88
CA VAL A 735 -6.50 23.35 1.82
C VAL A 735 -5.22 24.19 1.78
N GLY A 736 -4.83 24.69 0.60
CA GLY A 736 -3.65 25.53 0.39
C GLY A 736 -3.86 27.04 0.58
N ALA A 737 -5.02 27.46 1.08
CA ALA A 737 -5.38 28.87 1.17
C ALA A 737 -4.40 29.66 2.07
N ASP A 738 -3.91 30.80 1.56
CA ASP A 738 -2.92 31.62 2.27
C ASP A 738 -3.60 32.60 3.23
N PHE A 739 -3.72 32.20 4.49
CA PHE A 739 -4.18 33.07 5.58
C PHE A 739 -3.12 34.10 6.03
N SER A 740 -1.90 33.97 5.51
CA SER A 740 -0.74 34.79 5.88
C SER A 740 -0.44 35.93 4.90
N GLN A 741 -1.04 35.94 3.71
CA GLN A 741 -0.75 36.81 2.54
C GLN A 741 -0.60 38.34 2.77
N ASN A 742 -1.04 38.85 3.92
CA ASN A 742 -0.94 40.27 4.30
C ASN A 742 0.30 40.60 5.16
N VAL A 743 0.99 39.59 5.70
CA VAL A 743 2.26 39.73 6.43
C VAL A 743 3.37 40.04 5.44
N SER A 744 4.27 40.96 5.79
CA SER A 744 5.43 41.27 4.96
C SER A 744 6.54 41.97 5.76
N PRO A 745 7.76 42.13 5.20
CA PRO A 745 8.81 42.98 5.76
C PRO A 745 8.39 44.42 6.09
N THR A 746 7.32 44.94 5.46
CA THR A 746 6.75 46.27 5.73
C THR A 746 5.44 46.24 6.51
N ASN A 747 4.88 45.06 6.77
CA ASN A 747 3.67 44.83 7.58
C ASN A 747 3.88 43.60 8.49
N PRO A 748 4.75 43.69 9.51
CA PRO A 748 5.31 42.51 10.19
C PRO A 748 4.46 41.94 11.33
N ALA A 749 3.51 42.71 11.86
CA ALA A 749 2.86 42.42 13.14
C ALA A 749 1.88 41.23 13.05
N PRO A 750 1.66 40.45 14.13
CA PRO A 750 0.69 39.35 14.13
C PRO A 750 -0.74 39.77 13.70
N GLY A 751 -1.15 40.99 14.02
CA GLY A 751 -2.44 41.55 13.59
C GLY A 751 -2.58 41.85 12.09
N SER A 752 -1.58 41.56 11.26
CA SER A 752 -1.68 41.67 9.80
C SER A 752 -2.29 40.43 9.13
N LEU A 753 -2.30 39.29 9.82
CA LEU A 753 -2.83 38.02 9.32
C LEU A 753 -4.34 38.10 9.04
N LEU A 754 -4.84 37.24 8.14
CA LEU A 754 -6.26 37.09 7.88
C LEU A 754 -6.91 36.15 8.92
N LEU A 755 -6.86 36.57 10.19
CA LEU A 755 -7.35 35.83 11.35
C LEU A 755 -8.35 36.63 12.21
N GLY A 756 -8.78 37.82 11.74
CA GLY A 756 -9.68 38.73 12.45
C GLY A 756 -11.18 38.57 12.13
N GLY A 757 -11.51 37.83 11.09
CA GLY A 757 -12.87 37.47 10.68
C GLY A 757 -13.42 36.25 11.45
N ASP A 758 -14.63 35.83 11.11
CA ASP A 758 -15.20 34.57 11.60
C ASP A 758 -15.10 33.50 10.49
N PHE A 759 -14.21 32.53 10.67
CA PHE A 759 -14.01 31.43 9.73
C PHE A 759 -15.17 30.42 9.71
N TYR A 760 -16.06 30.44 10.71
CA TYR A 760 -17.32 29.69 10.72
C TYR A 760 -18.49 30.45 10.08
N ASP A 761 -18.33 31.73 9.71
CA ASP A 761 -19.29 32.46 8.88
C ASP A 761 -18.93 32.27 7.38
N PRO A 762 -19.77 31.58 6.57
CA PRO A 762 -19.52 31.45 5.13
C PRO A 762 -19.56 32.78 4.37
N ALA A 763 -20.10 33.86 4.95
CA ALA A 763 -20.11 35.19 4.35
C ALA A 763 -18.84 36.02 4.62
N ASP A 764 -18.01 35.64 5.60
CA ASP A 764 -16.75 36.33 5.90
C ASP A 764 -15.68 36.00 4.83
N PRO A 765 -14.90 36.98 4.32
CA PRO A 765 -13.85 36.72 3.35
C PRO A 765 -12.62 35.97 3.89
N GLN A 766 -12.53 35.71 5.20
CA GLN A 766 -11.40 34.99 5.80
C GLN A 766 -11.23 33.59 5.18
N PRO A 767 -10.02 33.24 4.69
CA PRO A 767 -9.71 31.91 4.16
C PRO A 767 -9.73 30.84 5.27
N ARG A 768 -9.85 29.58 4.86
CA ARG A 768 -9.70 28.44 5.76
C ARG A 768 -8.25 28.39 6.27
N VAL A 769 -8.12 28.19 7.58
CA VAL A 769 -6.85 28.00 8.29
C VAL A 769 -6.64 26.49 8.49
N PRO A 770 -5.63 25.86 7.85
CA PRO A 770 -5.31 24.44 8.07
C PRO A 770 -5.11 24.13 9.57
N TRP A 771 -5.42 22.90 10.01
CA TRP A 771 -5.39 22.43 11.41
C TRP A 771 -6.34 23.14 12.39
N ALA A 772 -6.51 24.47 12.31
CA ALA A 772 -7.41 25.23 13.18
C ALA A 772 -8.88 25.24 12.70
N ASN A 773 -9.15 24.87 11.44
CA ASN A 773 -10.50 24.88 10.85
C ASN A 773 -10.93 23.48 10.36
N GLU A 774 -10.54 22.45 11.08
CA GLU A 774 -11.04 21.10 10.87
C GLU A 774 -12.46 20.93 11.43
N PRO A 775 -13.29 20.10 10.80
CA PRO A 775 -14.66 19.92 11.26
C PRO A 775 -14.71 19.13 12.57
N GLY A 776 -15.32 19.72 13.61
CA GLY A 776 -15.74 18.96 14.79
C GLY A 776 -16.85 17.96 14.43
N CYS A 777 -17.05 16.93 15.25
CA CYS A 777 -18.05 15.87 15.02
C CYS A 777 -19.46 16.42 14.71
N GLY A 778 -19.85 17.51 15.36
CA GLY A 778 -21.11 18.21 15.15
C GLY A 778 -21.38 18.72 13.73
N SER A 779 -20.35 18.83 12.88
CA SER A 779 -20.51 19.20 11.47
C SER A 779 -21.29 18.15 10.65
N CYS A 780 -21.17 16.87 11.03
CA CYS A 780 -21.96 15.78 10.43
C CYS A 780 -23.01 15.19 11.39
N HIS A 781 -22.73 15.21 12.70
CA HIS A 781 -23.61 14.73 13.78
C HIS A 781 -24.44 15.88 14.36
N THR A 782 -25.24 16.49 13.50
CA THR A 782 -25.83 17.84 13.70
C THR A 782 -26.98 17.94 14.71
N GLY A 783 -27.19 16.91 15.54
CA GLY A 783 -28.31 16.83 16.47
C GLY A 783 -28.87 15.41 16.60
N ASP A 784 -30.15 15.33 16.93
CA ASP A 784 -30.83 14.09 17.30
C ASP A 784 -31.99 13.73 16.37
N ALA A 785 -32.64 12.58 16.58
CA ALA A 785 -33.65 12.02 15.68
C ALA A 785 -34.86 12.93 15.40
N ASN A 786 -35.12 13.92 16.25
CA ASN A 786 -36.22 14.87 16.07
C ASN A 786 -35.75 16.30 15.78
N ASN A 787 -34.45 16.58 15.92
CA ASN A 787 -33.87 17.91 15.78
C ASN A 787 -32.42 17.80 15.30
N SER A 788 -32.24 17.72 13.98
CA SER A 788 -30.94 17.72 13.28
C SER A 788 -31.00 18.71 12.09
N LEU A 789 -29.88 18.91 11.40
CA LEU A 789 -29.82 19.71 10.17
C LEU A 789 -30.09 18.90 8.89
N ALA A 790 -30.46 17.63 9.00
CA ALA A 790 -30.78 16.79 7.84
C ALA A 790 -31.94 17.39 7.01
N GLY A 791 -31.75 17.44 5.69
CA GLY A 791 -32.74 17.99 4.76
C GLY A 791 -32.83 19.51 4.76
N THR A 792 -31.97 20.21 5.51
CA THR A 792 -31.87 21.68 5.43
C THR A 792 -31.09 22.12 4.18
N SER A 793 -31.29 23.37 3.75
CA SER A 793 -30.71 23.89 2.51
C SER A 793 -29.19 23.74 2.46
N GLY A 794 -28.70 23.09 1.39
CA GLY A 794 -27.27 22.86 1.16
C GLY A 794 -26.66 21.72 1.98
N THR A 795 -27.46 20.86 2.61
CA THR A 795 -26.95 19.66 3.30
C THR A 795 -27.12 18.40 2.45
N LEU A 796 -26.23 17.44 2.65
CA LEU A 796 -26.31 16.09 2.06
C LEU A 796 -26.51 15.08 3.17
N VAL A 797 -27.54 14.26 3.07
CA VAL A 797 -28.03 13.42 4.17
C VAL A 797 -27.64 11.96 3.94
N ASN A 798 -27.16 11.28 4.97
CA ASN A 798 -27.12 9.83 4.93
C ASN A 798 -28.55 9.29 5.10
N ASN A 799 -29.16 8.74 4.06
CA ASN A 799 -30.51 8.18 4.16
C ASN A 799 -30.53 6.72 4.65
N VAL A 800 -29.42 5.99 4.52
CA VAL A 800 -29.32 4.58 4.94
C VAL A 800 -28.00 4.29 5.66
N ASP A 801 -28.05 3.59 6.79
CA ASP A 801 -26.82 3.17 7.46
C ASP A 801 -26.17 1.93 6.81
N THR A 802 -25.02 1.51 7.37
CA THR A 802 -24.26 0.33 6.94
C THR A 802 -25.01 -1.00 7.09
N PHE A 803 -26.15 -1.02 7.80
CA PHE A 803 -27.02 -2.18 7.96
C PHE A 803 -28.29 -2.07 7.07
N GLY A 804 -28.43 -0.99 6.30
CA GLY A 804 -29.57 -0.75 5.40
C GLY A 804 -30.79 -0.12 6.08
N ASN A 805 -30.70 0.32 7.34
CA ASN A 805 -31.79 1.01 8.04
C ASN A 805 -31.90 2.45 7.57
N THR A 806 -33.10 3.03 7.64
CA THR A 806 -33.30 4.47 7.44
C THR A 806 -32.54 5.28 8.51
N ASP A 807 -31.60 6.10 8.05
CA ASP A 807 -30.82 7.03 8.88
C ASP A 807 -31.54 8.39 8.91
N GLY A 808 -31.37 9.21 7.86
CA GLY A 808 -32.05 10.49 7.71
C GLY A 808 -31.61 11.57 8.72
N ILE A 809 -30.54 11.34 9.48
CA ILE A 809 -30.10 12.20 10.60
C ILE A 809 -28.67 12.72 10.38
N ARG A 810 -27.75 11.84 9.99
CA ARG A 810 -26.32 12.18 9.81
C ARG A 810 -26.07 12.83 8.45
N LEU A 811 -25.13 13.76 8.36
CA LEU A 811 -24.72 14.36 7.07
C LEU A 811 -23.56 13.59 6.43
N ARG A 812 -23.41 13.73 5.10
CA ARG A 812 -22.27 13.21 4.30
C ARG A 812 -21.23 14.26 3.91
N GLN A 813 -21.37 15.50 4.39
CA GLN A 813 -20.46 16.60 4.08
C GLN A 813 -20.42 17.53 5.29
N ALA A 814 -19.23 17.91 5.71
CA ALA A 814 -19.03 18.70 6.92
C ALA A 814 -19.34 20.20 6.72
N PHE A 815 -19.48 20.64 5.48
CA PHE A 815 -19.83 22.00 5.06
C PHE A 815 -21.04 21.97 4.11
N ARG A 816 -21.57 23.14 3.73
CA ARG A 816 -22.73 23.20 2.82
C ARG A 816 -22.33 23.08 1.36
N THR A 817 -23.13 22.38 0.56
CA THR A 817 -22.90 22.23 -0.88
C THR A 817 -22.85 23.59 -1.58
N GLY A 818 -21.81 23.83 -2.37
CA GLY A 818 -21.58 25.10 -3.07
C GLY A 818 -20.87 26.16 -2.23
N ASP A 819 -20.48 25.86 -0.99
CA ASP A 819 -19.62 26.71 -0.19
C ASP A 819 -18.20 26.75 -0.78
N ALA A 820 -17.78 27.93 -1.23
CA ALA A 820 -16.48 28.15 -1.85
C ALA A 820 -15.30 28.13 -0.85
N LYS A 821 -15.56 28.18 0.47
CA LYS A 821 -14.54 28.07 1.52
C LYS A 821 -14.50 26.71 2.22
N ALA A 822 -15.52 25.86 1.99
CA ALA A 822 -15.77 24.66 2.76
C ALA A 822 -15.90 24.94 4.27
N THR A 823 -16.68 25.97 4.64
CA THR A 823 -16.85 26.38 6.05
C THR A 823 -17.60 25.30 6.85
N PRO A 824 -17.02 24.76 7.95
CA PRO A 824 -17.65 23.70 8.75
C PRO A 824 -19.02 24.09 9.31
N ILE A 825 -19.96 23.15 9.26
CA ILE A 825 -21.30 23.28 9.83
C ILE A 825 -21.19 23.29 11.36
N VAL A 826 -21.78 24.33 11.96
CA VAL A 826 -22.02 24.41 13.40
C VAL A 826 -23.48 24.04 13.67
N PRO A 827 -23.77 22.98 14.44
CA PRO A 827 -25.15 22.59 14.72
C PRO A 827 -25.77 23.39 15.87
N GLY A 828 -27.06 23.69 15.75
CA GLY A 828 -27.84 24.30 16.83
C GLY A 828 -28.19 23.32 17.96
N ASN A 829 -28.38 22.03 17.63
CA ASN A 829 -28.52 20.95 18.61
C ASN A 829 -27.18 20.26 18.80
N LYS A 830 -26.67 20.26 20.05
CA LYS A 830 -25.32 19.80 20.37
C LYS A 830 -25.25 18.48 21.14
N ARG A 831 -26.34 17.70 21.16
CA ARG A 831 -26.41 16.40 21.88
C ARG A 831 -25.24 15.44 21.59
N PHE A 832 -24.62 15.55 20.42
CA PHE A 832 -23.48 14.74 19.97
C PHE A 832 -22.27 15.62 19.57
N ALA A 833 -22.16 16.83 20.12
CA ALA A 833 -21.18 17.84 19.71
C ALA A 833 -20.69 18.66 20.92
N GLU A 834 -19.86 18.03 21.74
CA GLU A 834 -19.25 18.57 22.97
C GLU A 834 -17.76 18.15 23.01
N PRO A 835 -16.85 18.94 23.63
CA PRO A 835 -17.08 20.22 24.28
C PRO A 835 -17.22 21.38 23.27
N ALA A 836 -17.49 22.59 23.76
CA ALA A 836 -17.55 23.80 22.94
C ALA A 836 -16.31 24.69 23.16
N VAL A 837 -15.87 25.37 22.12
CA VAL A 837 -14.84 26.42 22.18
C VAL A 837 -15.34 27.56 23.09
N PRO A 838 -14.55 28.04 24.07
CA PRO A 838 -14.98 29.04 25.04
C PRO A 838 -15.29 30.40 24.40
N ALA A 839 -16.12 31.21 25.07
CA ALA A 839 -16.53 32.53 24.55
C ALA A 839 -15.39 33.56 24.45
N SER A 840 -14.36 33.38 25.26
CA SER A 840 -13.16 34.21 25.29
C SER A 840 -11.99 33.41 25.83
N PHE A 841 -10.80 33.68 25.32
CA PHE A 841 -9.57 33.02 25.76
C PHE A 841 -8.43 34.05 25.77
N ASN A 842 -7.57 34.01 26.80
CA ASN A 842 -6.52 35.01 27.07
C ASN A 842 -6.93 36.48 26.80
N GLY A 843 -8.11 36.87 27.31
CA GLY A 843 -8.67 38.22 27.18
C GLY A 843 -9.20 38.59 25.79
N THR A 844 -9.07 37.72 24.80
CA THR A 844 -9.58 37.91 23.43
C THR A 844 -10.93 37.21 23.27
N ALA A 845 -11.85 37.82 22.51
CA ALA A 845 -13.11 37.18 22.15
C ALA A 845 -12.84 36.10 21.09
N ASN A 846 -13.12 34.83 21.41
CA ASN A 846 -12.85 33.73 20.49
C ASN A 846 -13.91 33.74 19.37
N LYS A 847 -13.48 33.73 18.10
CA LYS A 847 -14.38 33.73 16.95
C LYS A 847 -15.13 32.41 16.78
N GLY A 848 -14.50 31.31 17.16
CA GLY A 848 -15.13 30.00 17.28
C GLY A 848 -16.04 29.83 18.50
N ALA A 849 -16.30 30.88 19.29
CA ALA A 849 -17.07 30.82 20.53
C ALA A 849 -18.39 30.05 20.39
N GLY A 850 -18.52 28.96 21.15
CA GLY A 850 -19.70 28.12 21.14
C GLY A 850 -19.75 27.10 20.00
N ASN A 851 -18.76 27.04 19.10
CA ASN A 851 -18.67 25.96 18.12
C ASN A 851 -18.07 24.71 18.79
N PRO A 852 -18.32 23.48 18.28
CA PRO A 852 -17.68 22.28 18.81
C PRO A 852 -16.15 22.39 18.73
N GLN A 853 -15.46 21.84 19.72
CA GLN A 853 -14.01 21.67 19.66
C GLN A 853 -13.61 20.66 18.57
N LEU A 854 -12.32 20.55 18.27
CA LEU A 854 -11.84 19.56 17.31
C LEU A 854 -12.00 18.16 17.90
N TYR A 855 -12.38 17.19 17.06
CA TYR A 855 -12.73 15.84 17.50
C TYR A 855 -11.59 15.14 18.27
N ARG A 856 -10.34 15.27 17.81
CA ARG A 856 -9.13 14.69 18.45
C ARG A 856 -8.84 15.18 19.87
N VAL A 857 -9.31 16.37 20.25
CA VAL A 857 -9.21 16.92 21.62
C VAL A 857 -10.56 16.96 22.34
N SER A 858 -11.61 16.38 21.76
CA SER A 858 -12.95 16.37 22.35
C SER A 858 -13.08 15.26 23.39
N THR A 859 -13.56 15.62 24.58
CA THR A 859 -13.89 14.69 25.67
C THR A 859 -15.39 14.59 25.90
N GLY A 860 -15.81 13.45 26.43
CA GLY A 860 -17.17 13.21 26.91
C GLY A 860 -17.17 12.32 28.15
N HIS A 861 -18.36 12.06 28.72
CA HIS A 861 -18.57 11.05 29.78
C HIS A 861 -17.57 11.09 30.96
N GLY A 862 -17.19 12.29 31.41
CA GLY A 862 -16.27 12.49 32.53
C GLY A 862 -14.78 12.44 32.17
N GLY A 863 -14.41 12.94 30.99
CA GLY A 863 -13.01 13.07 30.54
C GLY A 863 -12.54 11.93 29.62
N VAL A 864 -13.43 11.04 29.18
CA VAL A 864 -13.09 10.02 28.18
C VAL A 864 -12.95 10.70 26.81
N MET A 865 -11.83 10.50 26.13
CA MET A 865 -11.63 11.01 24.78
C MET A 865 -12.64 10.39 23.80
N CYS A 866 -13.22 11.21 22.92
CA CYS A 866 -14.14 10.72 21.89
C CYS A 866 -13.49 9.63 21.01
N GLU A 867 -12.23 9.82 20.63
CA GLU A 867 -11.46 8.85 19.83
C GLU A 867 -11.28 7.50 20.54
N GLY A 868 -11.15 7.51 21.87
CA GLY A 868 -11.07 6.29 22.67
C GLY A 868 -12.33 5.41 22.59
N CYS A 869 -13.47 5.96 22.17
CA CYS A 869 -14.69 5.20 21.89
C CYS A 869 -14.98 5.02 20.39
N HIS A 870 -14.59 5.98 19.55
CA HIS A 870 -15.02 6.06 18.14
C HIS A 870 -13.92 5.75 17.11
N GLY A 871 -12.65 5.66 17.52
CA GLY A 871 -11.49 5.57 16.61
C GLY A 871 -10.94 6.94 16.20
N ALA A 872 -9.81 6.94 15.48
CA ALA A 872 -9.14 8.16 15.02
C ALA A 872 -9.49 8.51 13.56
N THR A 873 -9.70 9.78 13.25
CA THR A 873 -10.50 10.30 12.11
C THR A 873 -10.25 9.71 10.72
N HIS A 874 -9.02 9.27 10.41
CA HIS A 874 -8.69 8.66 9.11
C HIS A 874 -8.01 7.28 9.25
N SER A 875 -8.33 6.54 10.32
CA SER A 875 -8.07 5.10 10.47
C SER A 875 -9.14 4.40 11.35
N GLU A 876 -10.40 4.83 11.23
CA GLU A 876 -11.47 4.41 12.14
C GLU A 876 -11.97 2.98 11.95
N TRP A 877 -12.16 2.31 13.08
CA TRP A 877 -13.12 1.21 13.24
C TRP A 877 -14.53 1.76 13.51
N PRO A 878 -15.61 1.15 12.98
CA PRO A 878 -15.63 -0.10 12.24
C PRO A 878 -15.08 0.03 10.82
N ASN A 879 -14.06 -0.76 10.53
CA ASN A 879 -13.72 -1.14 9.16
C ASN A 879 -14.72 -2.23 8.74
N ALA A 880 -15.24 -2.16 7.51
CA ALA A 880 -16.20 -3.14 7.01
C ALA A 880 -15.60 -4.56 6.89
N ASN A 881 -14.28 -4.68 6.81
CA ASN A 881 -13.58 -5.96 6.87
C ASN A 881 -13.30 -6.35 8.35
N PRO A 882 -13.91 -7.42 8.88
CA PRO A 882 -13.77 -7.80 10.29
C PRO A 882 -12.34 -8.23 10.67
N ASN A 883 -11.48 -8.52 9.70
CA ASN A 883 -10.11 -8.99 9.93
C ASN A 883 -9.05 -7.88 9.92
N SER A 884 -9.41 -6.64 9.55
CA SER A 884 -8.48 -5.50 9.54
C SER A 884 -8.07 -5.08 10.95
N ASN A 885 -6.81 -4.71 11.13
CA ASN A 885 -6.21 -4.36 12.41
C ASN A 885 -6.94 -3.23 13.14
N ASP A 886 -7.53 -2.28 12.40
CA ASP A 886 -8.37 -1.19 12.95
C ASP A 886 -9.42 -1.74 13.94
N ASN A 887 -10.03 -2.89 13.62
CA ASN A 887 -11.12 -3.48 14.40
C ASN A 887 -10.66 -4.20 15.69
N ILE A 888 -9.36 -4.40 15.89
CA ILE A 888 -8.82 -5.25 16.97
C ILE A 888 -9.03 -4.61 18.35
N ALA A 889 -8.77 -3.31 18.51
CA ALA A 889 -8.97 -2.61 19.78
C ALA A 889 -10.42 -2.76 20.28
N ALA A 890 -11.39 -2.55 19.39
CA ALA A 890 -12.82 -2.77 19.65
C ALA A 890 -13.12 -4.20 20.12
N ALA A 891 -12.67 -5.18 19.33
CA ALA A 891 -12.91 -6.60 19.60
C ALA A 891 -12.31 -7.05 20.95
N GLN A 892 -11.17 -6.49 21.36
CA GLN A 892 -10.56 -6.78 22.66
C GLN A 892 -11.29 -6.11 23.83
N LEU A 893 -11.80 -4.89 23.63
CA LEU A 893 -12.38 -4.07 24.70
C LEU A 893 -13.86 -4.37 25.00
N GLN A 894 -14.65 -4.74 24.00
CA GLN A 894 -16.09 -5.06 24.14
C GLN A 894 -16.52 -6.41 23.54
N GLY A 895 -15.58 -7.19 22.98
CA GLY A 895 -15.88 -8.50 22.39
C GLY A 895 -16.44 -8.46 20.96
N HIS A 896 -16.58 -7.27 20.35
CA HIS A 896 -17.07 -7.09 18.99
C HIS A 896 -16.51 -5.82 18.32
N THR A 897 -16.66 -5.72 17.00
CA THR A 897 -16.17 -4.58 16.21
C THR A 897 -17.12 -3.38 16.28
N GLY A 898 -16.65 -2.23 15.77
CA GLY A 898 -17.37 -0.95 15.81
C GLY A 898 -17.25 -0.21 17.13
N THR A 899 -17.73 1.04 17.14
CA THR A 899 -17.67 2.00 18.26
C THR A 899 -17.96 1.37 19.63
N LEU A 900 -17.22 1.77 20.66
CA LEU A 900 -17.46 1.28 22.03
C LEU A 900 -18.83 1.72 22.53
N ALA A 901 -19.66 0.73 22.84
CA ALA A 901 -21.01 0.91 23.36
C ALA A 901 -21.27 0.09 24.64
N GLU A 902 -20.48 -0.96 24.89
CA GLU A 902 -20.64 -1.80 26.07
C GLU A 902 -20.06 -1.13 27.32
N CYS A 903 -20.94 -0.79 28.25
CA CYS A 903 -20.59 0.03 29.41
C CYS A 903 -19.61 -0.67 30.37
N ASP A 904 -19.51 -2.00 30.34
CA ASP A 904 -18.59 -2.78 31.18
C ASP A 904 -17.14 -2.83 30.66
N THR A 905 -16.87 -2.26 29.48
CA THR A 905 -15.52 -1.84 29.09
C THR A 905 -14.93 -0.86 30.12
N CYS A 906 -15.73 0.08 30.64
CA CYS A 906 -15.25 1.09 31.60
C CYS A 906 -15.82 0.93 33.03
N HIS A 907 -17.01 0.34 33.19
CA HIS A 907 -17.69 0.25 34.48
C HIS A 907 -17.73 -1.18 35.03
N VAL A 908 -17.88 -1.32 36.35
CA VAL A 908 -18.25 -2.62 36.95
C VAL A 908 -19.75 -2.83 36.73
N ALA A 909 -20.15 -3.76 35.87
CA ALA A 909 -21.54 -3.99 35.46
C ALA A 909 -22.56 -3.98 36.61
N SER A 910 -22.27 -4.66 37.72
CA SER A 910 -23.17 -4.73 38.88
C SER A 910 -23.36 -3.39 39.61
N GLN A 911 -22.44 -2.43 39.45
CA GLN A 911 -22.44 -1.11 40.08
C GLN A 911 -23.03 -0.01 39.19
N ILE A 912 -23.27 -0.28 37.91
CA ILE A 912 -23.92 0.69 37.01
C ILE A 912 -25.37 0.93 37.50
N PRO A 913 -25.82 2.20 37.64
CA PRO A 913 -27.20 2.51 37.99
C PRO A 913 -28.20 1.95 36.98
N SER A 914 -29.40 1.55 37.42
CA SER A 914 -30.48 1.12 36.52
C SER A 914 -31.14 2.27 35.74
N ASN A 915 -30.59 3.48 35.79
CA ASN A 915 -30.97 4.64 35.00
C ASN A 915 -29.67 5.38 34.64
N THR A 916 -29.26 5.31 33.37
CA THR A 916 -28.02 5.95 32.89
C THR A 916 -28.29 6.95 31.76
N GLN A 917 -29.41 7.67 31.76
CA GLN A 917 -29.62 8.81 30.84
C GLN A 917 -28.56 9.95 30.97
N ALA A 918 -27.58 9.80 31.87
CA ALA A 918 -26.38 10.64 32.00
C ALA A 918 -25.11 10.01 31.36
N GLY A 919 -25.23 8.93 30.58
CA GLY A 919 -24.12 8.35 29.81
C GLY A 919 -23.74 9.18 28.56
N PRO A 920 -22.76 8.73 27.75
CA PRO A 920 -22.04 9.59 26.79
C PRO A 920 -22.91 10.40 25.81
N HIS A 921 -24.04 9.84 25.38
CA HIS A 921 -25.04 10.52 24.56
C HIS A 921 -26.47 10.39 25.14
N GLY A 922 -26.57 10.29 26.46
CA GLY A 922 -27.77 9.82 27.15
C GLY A 922 -28.05 8.31 26.96
N MET A 923 -27.02 7.55 26.56
CA MET A 923 -27.11 6.12 26.26
C MET A 923 -27.37 5.28 27.51
N HIS A 924 -28.16 4.22 27.34
CA HIS A 924 -28.50 3.30 28.41
C HIS A 924 -27.80 1.94 28.30
N VAL A 925 -27.53 1.28 29.43
CA VAL A 925 -26.88 -0.05 29.44
C VAL A 925 -27.70 -1.07 28.66
N VAL A 926 -27.18 -1.51 27.51
CA VAL A 926 -27.92 -2.37 26.56
C VAL A 926 -27.97 -3.84 26.96
N ASN A 927 -27.11 -4.32 27.86
CA ASN A 927 -27.04 -5.73 28.28
C ASN A 927 -27.52 -6.01 29.72
N ASP A 928 -28.06 -5.02 30.44
CA ASP A 928 -28.46 -5.18 31.84
C ASP A 928 -29.96 -5.48 32.04
N SER A 929 -30.27 -6.71 32.51
CA SER A 929 -31.65 -7.14 32.78
C SER A 929 -32.42 -6.34 33.83
N ARG A 930 -31.74 -5.55 34.67
CA ARG A 930 -32.38 -4.57 35.57
C ARG A 930 -33.03 -3.43 34.80
N PHE A 931 -32.41 -3.01 33.70
CA PHE A 931 -32.79 -1.82 32.95
C PHE A 931 -34.15 -1.97 32.26
N TRP A 932 -34.35 -3.04 31.48
CA TRP A 932 -35.61 -3.23 30.75
C TRP A 932 -36.77 -3.81 31.58
N ARG A 933 -36.50 -4.42 32.75
CA ARG A 933 -37.56 -5.05 33.57
C ARG A 933 -38.23 -4.09 34.55
N GLU A 934 -37.49 -3.15 35.13
CA GLU A 934 -37.98 -2.35 36.26
C GLU A 934 -37.92 -0.84 36.01
N SER A 935 -36.81 -0.32 35.46
CA SER A 935 -36.64 1.13 35.28
C SER A 935 -37.20 1.66 33.96
N HIS A 936 -37.03 0.97 32.83
CA HIS A 936 -37.55 1.41 31.52
C HIS A 936 -39.05 1.76 31.54
N LYS A 937 -39.85 0.89 32.17
CA LYS A 937 -41.31 1.08 32.28
C LYS A 937 -41.65 2.34 33.07
N GLY A 938 -41.05 2.50 34.26
CA GLY A 938 -41.28 3.68 35.10
C GLY A 938 -40.80 4.99 34.45
N MET A 939 -39.68 4.94 33.73
CA MET A 939 -39.15 6.08 32.97
C MET A 939 -40.13 6.49 31.86
N ALA A 940 -40.67 5.53 31.11
CA ALA A 940 -41.69 5.81 30.10
C ALA A 940 -42.95 6.43 30.73
N GLU A 941 -43.49 5.84 31.80
CA GLU A 941 -44.71 6.31 32.47
C GLU A 941 -44.54 7.70 33.14
N THR A 942 -43.32 8.09 33.52
CA THR A 942 -43.03 9.36 34.22
C THR A 942 -42.52 10.49 33.32
N GLN A 943 -41.78 10.19 32.24
CA GLN A 943 -41.24 11.19 31.30
C GLN A 943 -42.13 11.39 30.05
N ASN A 944 -42.94 10.41 29.63
CA ASN A 944 -43.56 10.40 28.29
C ASN A 944 -45.02 10.89 28.24
N ARG A 945 -45.41 11.90 29.02
CA ARG A 945 -46.69 12.62 28.83
C ARG A 945 -46.59 13.80 27.85
N GLN A 946 -45.62 13.74 26.93
CA GLN A 946 -45.37 14.74 25.90
C GLN A 946 -45.64 14.10 24.53
N PRO A 947 -46.71 14.50 23.79
CA PRO A 947 -46.84 14.09 22.40
C PRO A 947 -45.65 14.63 21.59
N ASN A 948 -45.10 13.82 20.69
CA ASN A 948 -43.90 14.07 19.88
C ASN A 948 -42.54 13.89 20.60
N GLY A 949 -42.41 12.90 21.49
CA GLY A 949 -41.11 12.21 21.68
C GLY A 949 -40.42 12.36 23.04
N GLY A 950 -40.56 13.47 23.76
CA GLY A 950 -39.86 13.67 25.06
C GLY A 950 -38.35 13.40 25.00
N THR A 951 -37.74 12.92 26.10
CA THR A 951 -36.30 12.56 26.13
C THR A 951 -35.98 11.33 25.27
N CYS A 952 -36.85 10.32 25.26
CA CYS A 952 -36.61 9.06 24.56
C CYS A 952 -36.61 9.23 23.02
N GLY A 953 -37.47 10.11 22.50
CA GLY A 953 -37.62 10.33 21.07
C GLY A 953 -36.38 10.96 20.42
N ALA A 954 -35.48 11.57 21.19
CA ALA A 954 -34.19 12.04 20.67
C ALA A 954 -33.35 10.91 20.04
N CYS A 955 -33.47 9.67 20.54
CA CYS A 955 -32.79 8.51 19.94
C CYS A 955 -33.77 7.59 19.21
N HIS A 956 -34.99 7.43 19.72
CA HIS A 956 -35.98 6.47 19.18
C HIS A 956 -36.98 7.07 18.18
N GLY A 957 -36.82 8.34 17.80
CA GLY A 957 -37.75 9.06 16.91
C GLY A 957 -39.04 9.50 17.62
N SER A 958 -39.78 10.42 17.00
CA SER A 958 -41.05 10.95 17.51
C SER A 958 -42.20 9.95 17.52
N ASP A 959 -42.09 8.84 16.77
CA ASP A 959 -43.02 7.71 16.76
C ASP A 959 -42.61 6.57 17.70
N HIS A 960 -41.42 6.65 18.31
CA HIS A 960 -40.81 5.65 19.18
C HIS A 960 -40.59 4.27 18.52
N LEU A 961 -40.46 4.23 17.19
CA LEU A 961 -40.14 3.01 16.43
C LEU A 961 -38.64 2.74 16.30
N GLY A 962 -37.79 3.61 16.85
CA GLY A 962 -36.35 3.46 16.79
C GLY A 962 -35.76 4.11 15.54
N THR A 963 -34.55 4.66 15.68
CA THR A 963 -33.72 5.13 14.57
C THR A 963 -32.33 4.47 14.63
N VAL A 964 -31.46 4.83 13.69
CA VAL A 964 -30.02 4.47 13.72
C VAL A 964 -29.30 4.87 15.01
N LEU A 965 -29.79 5.86 15.75
CA LEU A 965 -29.26 6.26 17.07
C LEU A 965 -29.65 5.30 18.20
N SER A 966 -30.54 4.34 17.93
CA SER A 966 -31.08 3.37 18.89
C SER A 966 -30.91 1.92 18.44
N ARG A 967 -30.10 1.66 17.41
CA ARG A 967 -29.85 0.31 16.91
C ARG A 967 -29.02 -0.51 17.89
N ALA A 968 -29.25 -1.81 17.96
CA ALA A 968 -28.36 -2.71 18.68
C ALA A 968 -27.00 -2.80 17.95
N SER A 969 -25.88 -2.64 18.66
CA SER A 969 -24.53 -2.75 18.06
C SER A 969 -24.18 -4.18 17.62
N GLU A 970 -24.87 -5.17 18.17
CA GLU A 970 -24.60 -6.61 18.04
C GLU A 970 -25.89 -7.39 18.31
N ASP A 971 -25.88 -8.72 18.14
CA ASP A 971 -27.03 -9.56 18.47
C ASP A 971 -27.34 -9.51 19.99
N ARG A 972 -28.59 -9.25 20.37
CA ARG A 972 -29.03 -9.08 21.77
C ARG A 972 -30.25 -9.94 22.11
N ALA A 973 -30.35 -10.37 23.38
CA ALA A 973 -31.46 -11.17 23.89
C ALA A 973 -31.98 -10.62 25.22
N PHE A 974 -33.16 -10.02 25.20
CA PHE A 974 -33.81 -9.35 26.33
C PHE A 974 -34.85 -10.24 26.98
N SER A 975 -34.92 -10.28 28.31
CA SER A 975 -35.99 -11.03 29.01
C SER A 975 -37.09 -10.11 29.55
N VAL A 976 -38.26 -10.17 28.90
CA VAL A 976 -39.41 -9.26 29.06
C VAL A 976 -40.62 -10.07 29.50
N GLU A 977 -41.19 -9.74 30.68
CA GLU A 977 -42.40 -10.38 31.24
C GLU A 977 -42.38 -11.93 31.25
N GLY A 978 -41.20 -12.53 31.43
CA GLY A 978 -41.01 -14.00 31.42
C GLY A 978 -40.82 -14.63 30.03
N SER A 979 -40.84 -13.82 28.97
CA SER A 979 -40.47 -14.22 27.60
C SER A 979 -39.07 -13.71 27.24
N THR A 980 -38.48 -14.23 26.16
CA THR A 980 -37.24 -13.71 25.58
C THR A 980 -37.53 -13.04 24.24
N ARG A 981 -37.16 -11.78 24.11
CA ARG A 981 -37.09 -11.03 22.84
C ARG A 981 -35.66 -11.08 22.32
N ARG A 982 -35.50 -11.14 21.00
CA ARG A 982 -34.21 -11.00 20.33
C ARG A 982 -34.28 -9.77 19.45
N VAL A 983 -33.16 -9.06 19.35
CA VAL A 983 -32.93 -7.94 18.44
C VAL A 983 -31.59 -8.23 17.79
N SER A 984 -31.52 -8.16 16.47
CA SER A 984 -30.28 -8.47 15.75
C SER A 984 -29.33 -7.27 15.69
N ALA A 985 -28.06 -7.55 15.44
CA ALA A 985 -27.08 -6.52 15.14
C ALA A 985 -27.60 -5.57 14.04
N GLY A 986 -27.53 -4.26 14.29
CA GLY A 986 -28.05 -3.22 13.40
C GLY A 986 -29.56 -2.95 13.50
N GLU A 987 -30.37 -3.76 14.19
CA GLU A 987 -31.82 -3.55 14.27
C GLU A 987 -32.17 -2.37 15.22
N PRO A 988 -32.93 -1.34 14.77
CA PRO A 988 -33.41 -0.25 15.62
C PRO A 988 -34.29 -0.73 16.77
N VAL A 989 -33.96 -0.36 18.02
CA VAL A 989 -34.73 -0.78 19.20
C VAL A 989 -36.01 0.04 19.30
N ALA A 990 -37.12 -0.53 18.81
CA ALA A 990 -38.44 0.07 18.88
C ALA A 990 -39.10 -0.16 20.26
N CYS A 991 -39.85 0.84 20.77
CA CYS A 991 -40.61 0.65 22.02
C CYS A 991 -41.73 -0.41 21.89
N ASN A 992 -42.19 -0.70 20.67
CA ASN A 992 -43.21 -1.70 20.39
C ASN A 992 -42.74 -3.17 20.51
N LEU A 993 -41.43 -3.42 20.65
CA LEU A 993 -40.85 -4.74 20.91
C LEU A 993 -41.34 -5.36 22.23
N CYS A 994 -41.66 -4.50 23.21
CA CYS A 994 -42.01 -4.89 24.58
C CYS A 994 -43.46 -4.55 24.94
N HIS A 995 -43.96 -3.36 24.57
CA HIS A 995 -45.27 -2.86 24.99
C HIS A 995 -46.05 -2.17 23.86
N SER A 996 -47.36 -2.02 24.01
CA SER A 996 -48.18 -1.32 23.00
C SER A 996 -47.97 0.20 23.09
N LEU A 997 -47.56 0.84 21.99
CA LEU A 997 -47.38 2.30 21.92
C LEU A 997 -48.64 3.05 22.38
N ALA A 998 -49.83 2.60 21.99
CA ALA A 998 -51.08 3.20 22.41
C ALA A 998 -51.30 3.17 23.94
N LYS A 999 -50.79 2.15 24.64
CA LYS A 999 -50.86 2.07 26.11
C LYS A 999 -49.77 2.88 26.81
N SER A 1000 -48.62 3.04 26.17
CA SER A 1000 -47.45 3.73 26.75
C SER A 1000 -47.43 5.24 26.47
N PHE A 1001 -48.12 5.69 25.41
CA PHE A 1001 -48.07 7.07 24.90
C PHE A 1001 -49.45 7.64 24.49
N GLY A 1002 -50.54 6.90 24.66
CA GLY A 1002 -51.90 7.36 24.39
C GLY A 1002 -52.42 8.33 25.45
N ASN A 1003 -53.21 9.32 25.04
CA ASN A 1003 -53.95 10.21 25.93
C ASN A 1003 -55.30 9.57 26.33
N ASP A 1004 -55.27 8.60 27.24
CA ASP A 1004 -56.46 8.07 27.96
C ASP A 1004 -56.50 8.57 29.41
#